data_AF-A0A3P8S274-F1
#
_entry.id   AF-A0A3P8S274-F1
#
_cell.length_a   1.000
_cell.length_b   1.000
_cell.length_c   1.000
_cell.angle_alpha   90.00
_cell.angle_beta   90.00
_cell.angle_gamma   90.00
#
_symmetry.space_group_name_H-M   'P 1'
#
loop_
_entity.id
_entity.type
_entity.pdbx_description
1 polymer ?
#
loop_
_entity_poly.entity_id
_entity_poly.type
_entity_poly.pdbx_seq_one_letter_code
_entity_poly.pdbx_strand_id
1 'polypeptide(L)'
;MSNIIQTVLSDVGWDERFAAPELNAENKALMEEFVILIFCTKALCKAKQREEELEKHLTALAEREAGRLAQETTKMKNELGSLAERKDTLENHIFKSRQKLEEFRNQLNWDQETMDAFLEESASQDENIMSIIKYAQQDEQRIKSLTLAIEKKTLEAHEKRKALDKELTETMSAQVALDKTTENLQQAHLETQQLIHQWENTIKQMKQRDVQMQQCALQLAQVKQNIRERNKTIAEKKHLLDTQKKNNKETERKIAATNVQAAKLRQDLTEQQNNCSRLQDEVTCALLQELDVQLRDCMEALFHRKEHLQAAKTKEKDVLAQISKNKSIISNLGSQLSKLEKELTRQQKIVTEQACLLEIPHIQMWPFTITQPAVAFTSLMLHSTISIHIFRCSSHFLDNMMEHNILKVEVRRVRDLLYNKADSVLSLEKRKLQLQEAMKKREDEIKVYKEMLSQQLKTSEQERQKLSVELNEKLFKIDTMKKRFEVVSLSLAAPEGEEEQSQAYYITKAAQEKEELKQKGDGLDAKIRKTELENRALENTVQLFNNSNSAFRKSLSKANESSPEFQEKLKLEEQLRVAEETLKYRKKQVQELQQDLQVIVIYKELEKDKIIQKRSLISKLSKEIASQQEKIDRATKQSSKLTREIRSVQNTRSETFEEKDIKLKELKEFNKSIDGMLNEVMEDKPDLRSVLEKYFLQVQKQLTPVLLLSLCCRSPASSASSSPRASSLHSPVLNTVDLGLGLTTTSPPLTTSRCSSSASSTSSSSSSSRKLKNL
;
A
#
# COMPACT_ATOMS: atom_id res chain seq x y z
N MET A 1 -45.24 -16.43 -159.51
CA MET A 1 -45.17 -17.77 -160.13
C MET A 1 -46.09 -17.81 -161.36
N SER A 2 -45.83 -16.98 -162.38
CA SER A 2 -46.82 -16.74 -163.43
C SER A 2 -46.74 -17.74 -164.59
N ASN A 3 -45.53 -18.16 -164.97
CA ASN A 3 -45.29 -18.92 -166.20
C ASN A 3 -45.75 -20.40 -166.17
N ILE A 4 -46.28 -20.89 -165.05
CA ILE A 4 -46.86 -22.25 -164.94
C ILE A 4 -48.37 -22.21 -165.22
N ILE A 5 -49.05 -21.11 -164.87
CA ILE A 5 -50.50 -20.96 -165.01
C ILE A 5 -50.86 -20.83 -166.50
N GLN A 6 -50.07 -20.09 -167.28
CA GLN A 6 -50.31 -19.87 -168.70
C GLN A 6 -50.40 -21.18 -169.51
N THR A 7 -49.49 -22.14 -169.25
CA THR A 7 -49.43 -23.43 -169.95
C THR A 7 -50.57 -24.37 -169.56
N VAL A 8 -50.93 -24.43 -168.27
CA VAL A 8 -52.00 -25.32 -167.80
C VAL A 8 -53.38 -24.90 -168.30
N LEU A 9 -53.60 -23.60 -168.55
CA LEU A 9 -54.88 -23.11 -169.06
C LEU A 9 -55.10 -23.41 -170.56
N SER A 10 -54.04 -23.54 -171.36
CA SER A 10 -54.17 -23.88 -172.79
C SER A 10 -54.57 -25.34 -173.02
N ASP A 11 -53.99 -26.29 -172.28
CA ASP A 11 -54.26 -27.73 -172.44
C ASP A 11 -55.69 -28.14 -172.04
N VAL A 12 -56.42 -27.29 -171.31
CA VAL A 12 -57.79 -27.55 -170.83
C VAL A 12 -58.86 -26.93 -171.75
N GLY A 13 -58.46 -26.33 -172.87
CA GLY A 13 -59.40 -25.76 -173.86
C GLY A 13 -60.18 -24.55 -173.34
N TRP A 14 -59.56 -23.75 -172.47
CA TRP A 14 -60.22 -22.64 -171.77
C TRP A 14 -60.37 -21.39 -172.66
N ASP A 15 -61.52 -21.31 -173.32
CA ASP A 15 -61.93 -20.21 -174.20
C ASP A 15 -62.57 -19.03 -173.43
N GLU A 16 -62.54 -17.84 -174.01
CA GLU A 16 -62.46 -16.51 -173.36
C GLU A 16 -63.78 -16.00 -172.70
N ARG A 17 -64.65 -16.89 -172.21
CA ARG A 17 -66.04 -16.58 -171.80
C ARG A 17 -66.37 -16.79 -170.33
N PHE A 18 -65.43 -17.26 -169.51
CA PHE A 18 -65.65 -17.58 -168.09
C PHE A 18 -64.81 -16.75 -167.10
N ALA A 19 -64.20 -15.64 -167.55
CA ALA A 19 -63.53 -14.69 -166.67
C ALA A 19 -64.56 -13.93 -165.80
N ALA A 20 -64.26 -13.76 -164.50
CA ALA A 20 -65.14 -13.05 -163.58
C ALA A 20 -65.12 -11.51 -163.83
N PRO A 21 -66.24 -10.79 -163.63
CA PRO A 21 -66.31 -9.35 -163.89
C PRO A 21 -65.32 -8.52 -163.05
N GLU A 22 -64.76 -7.47 -163.66
CA GLU A 22 -63.87 -6.53 -162.99
C GLU A 22 -64.60 -5.74 -161.89
N LEU A 23 -63.95 -5.59 -160.73
CA LEU A 23 -64.47 -4.79 -159.62
C LEU A 23 -64.46 -3.29 -159.98
N ASN A 24 -65.56 -2.58 -159.67
CA ASN A 24 -65.65 -1.14 -159.91
C ASN A 24 -64.60 -0.34 -159.09
N ALA A 25 -64.34 0.89 -159.50
CA ALA A 25 -63.31 1.74 -158.90
C ALA A 25 -63.54 2.01 -157.40
N GLU A 26 -64.80 2.09 -156.96
CA GLU A 26 -65.18 2.31 -155.55
C GLU A 26 -64.81 1.10 -154.68
N ASN A 27 -65.11 -0.12 -155.14
CA ASN A 27 -64.72 -1.35 -154.45
C ASN A 27 -63.20 -1.53 -154.38
N LYS A 28 -62.46 -1.04 -155.39
CA LYS A 28 -60.99 -1.03 -155.35
C LYS A 28 -60.46 -0.04 -154.31
N ALA A 29 -61.00 1.18 -154.25
CA ALA A 29 -60.63 2.17 -153.24
C ALA A 29 -60.99 1.70 -151.82
N LEU A 30 -62.17 1.09 -151.64
CA LEU A 30 -62.57 0.45 -150.38
C LEU A 30 -61.61 -0.67 -149.97
N MET A 31 -61.14 -1.50 -150.91
CA MET A 31 -60.13 -2.53 -150.61
C MET A 31 -58.77 -1.93 -150.21
N GLU A 32 -58.34 -0.81 -150.80
CA GLU A 32 -57.12 -0.11 -150.38
C GLU A 32 -57.28 0.54 -148.99
N GLU A 33 -58.41 1.18 -148.69
CA GLU A 33 -58.77 1.65 -147.35
C GLU A 33 -58.81 0.52 -146.32
N PHE A 34 -59.43 -0.63 -146.64
CA PHE A 34 -59.42 -1.80 -145.76
C PHE A 34 -58.01 -2.36 -145.55
N VAL A 35 -57.16 -2.39 -146.58
CA VAL A 35 -55.76 -2.83 -146.44
C VAL A 35 -54.95 -1.86 -145.59
N ILE A 36 -55.15 -0.54 -145.73
CA ILE A 36 -54.53 0.48 -144.89
C ILE A 36 -55.03 0.35 -143.44
N LEU A 37 -56.32 0.17 -143.21
CA LEU A 37 -56.91 -0.03 -141.88
C LEU A 37 -56.38 -1.32 -141.22
N ILE A 38 -56.27 -2.42 -141.97
CA ILE A 38 -55.66 -3.68 -141.50
C ILE A 38 -54.17 -3.49 -141.20
N PHE A 39 -53.44 -2.72 -141.99
CA PHE A 39 -52.03 -2.41 -141.73
C PHE A 39 -51.86 -1.55 -140.47
N CYS A 40 -52.64 -0.48 -140.33
CA CYS A 40 -52.62 0.43 -139.19
C CYS A 40 -53.05 -0.25 -137.88
N THR A 41 -54.11 -1.06 -137.90
CA THR A 41 -54.51 -1.87 -136.72
C THR A 41 -53.44 -2.91 -136.37
N LYS A 42 -52.85 -3.59 -137.35
CA LYS A 42 -51.74 -4.54 -137.13
C LYS A 42 -50.46 -3.86 -136.61
N ALA A 43 -50.21 -2.61 -136.99
CA ALA A 43 -49.14 -1.78 -136.43
C ALA A 43 -49.45 -1.35 -134.99
N LEU A 44 -50.69 -0.97 -134.69
CA LEU A 44 -51.16 -0.61 -133.35
C LEU A 44 -51.10 -1.81 -132.38
N CYS A 45 -51.53 -3.00 -132.81
CA CYS A 45 -51.38 -4.23 -132.03
C CYS A 45 -49.91 -4.54 -131.74
N LYS A 46 -49.00 -4.37 -132.72
CA LYS A 46 -47.54 -4.51 -132.49
C LYS A 46 -46.96 -3.44 -131.57
N ALA A 47 -47.54 -2.24 -131.52
CA ALA A 47 -47.14 -1.22 -130.56
C ALA A 47 -47.59 -1.60 -129.14
N LYS A 48 -48.86 -1.98 -128.97
CA LYS A 48 -49.42 -2.44 -127.69
C LYS A 48 -48.74 -3.69 -127.15
N GLN A 49 -48.33 -4.62 -128.01
CA GLN A 49 -47.55 -5.79 -127.58
C GLN A 49 -46.18 -5.40 -127.01
N ARG A 50 -45.47 -4.43 -127.61
CA ARG A 50 -44.21 -3.91 -127.04
C ARG A 50 -44.43 -3.13 -125.74
N GLU A 51 -45.56 -2.46 -125.62
CA GLU A 51 -45.99 -1.77 -124.40
C GLU A 51 -46.21 -2.77 -123.26
N GLU A 52 -46.91 -3.89 -123.53
CA GLU A 52 -47.10 -5.01 -122.61
C GLU A 52 -45.77 -5.70 -122.24
N GLU A 53 -44.84 -5.85 -123.20
CA GLU A 53 -43.48 -6.36 -122.95
C GLU A 53 -42.66 -5.42 -122.06
N LEU A 54 -42.80 -4.09 -122.23
CA LEU A 54 -42.19 -3.07 -121.38
C LEU A 54 -42.80 -3.04 -119.97
N GLU A 55 -44.13 -3.14 -119.84
CA GLU A 55 -44.82 -3.21 -118.55
C GLU A 55 -44.40 -4.46 -117.77
N LYS A 56 -44.30 -5.62 -118.41
CA LYS A 56 -43.76 -6.85 -117.81
C LYS A 56 -42.32 -6.68 -117.33
N HIS A 57 -41.47 -6.02 -118.12
CA HIS A 57 -40.08 -5.74 -117.73
C HIS A 57 -39.99 -4.77 -116.53
N LEU A 58 -40.79 -3.71 -116.53
CA LEU A 58 -40.86 -2.74 -115.42
C LEU A 58 -41.42 -3.39 -114.14
N THR A 59 -42.42 -4.25 -114.26
CA THR A 59 -42.98 -5.03 -113.15
C THR A 59 -41.93 -5.96 -112.57
N ALA A 60 -41.23 -6.73 -113.42
CA ALA A 60 -40.15 -7.61 -112.97
C ALA A 60 -38.94 -6.85 -112.38
N LEU A 61 -38.72 -5.58 -112.71
CA LEU A 61 -37.76 -4.73 -112.00
C LEU A 61 -38.30 -4.30 -110.63
N ALA A 62 -39.55 -3.84 -110.56
CA ALA A 62 -40.19 -3.45 -109.29
C ALA A 62 -40.27 -4.63 -108.29
N GLU A 63 -40.56 -5.84 -108.76
CA GLU A 63 -40.57 -7.08 -107.96
C GLU A 63 -39.17 -7.43 -107.42
N ARG A 64 -38.10 -7.27 -108.22
CA ARG A 64 -36.72 -7.49 -107.76
C ARG A 64 -36.28 -6.44 -106.75
N GLU A 65 -36.61 -5.17 -106.97
CA GLU A 65 -36.34 -4.09 -106.03
C GLU A 65 -37.11 -4.30 -104.71
N ALA A 66 -38.39 -4.63 -104.77
CA ALA A 66 -39.20 -4.97 -103.60
C ALA A 66 -38.64 -6.21 -102.86
N GLY A 67 -38.20 -7.23 -103.60
CA GLY A 67 -37.54 -8.41 -103.04
C GLY A 67 -36.23 -8.08 -102.31
N ARG A 68 -35.37 -7.24 -102.90
CA ARG A 68 -34.14 -6.79 -102.25
C ARG A 68 -34.44 -5.94 -101.01
N LEU A 69 -35.37 -4.99 -101.10
CA LEU A 69 -35.80 -4.17 -99.96
C LEU A 69 -36.43 -5.00 -98.83
N ALA A 70 -37.16 -6.08 -99.15
CA ALA A 70 -37.66 -7.03 -98.17
C ALA A 70 -36.53 -7.85 -97.51
N GLN A 71 -35.51 -8.25 -98.26
CA GLN A 71 -34.33 -8.93 -97.74
C GLN A 71 -33.47 -8.01 -96.85
N GLU A 72 -33.30 -6.74 -97.24
CA GLU A 72 -32.66 -5.71 -96.42
C GLU A 72 -33.48 -5.44 -95.14
N THR A 73 -34.81 -5.29 -95.25
CA THR A 73 -35.71 -5.06 -94.11
C THR A 73 -35.68 -6.24 -93.13
N THR A 74 -35.69 -7.48 -93.61
CA THR A 74 -35.60 -8.67 -92.73
C THR A 74 -34.22 -8.81 -92.10
N LYS A 75 -33.14 -8.50 -92.81
CA LYS A 75 -31.79 -8.41 -92.22
C LYS A 75 -31.73 -7.36 -91.11
N MET A 76 -32.16 -6.12 -91.36
CA MET A 76 -32.17 -5.05 -90.35
C MET A 76 -33.06 -5.40 -89.15
N LYS A 77 -34.19 -6.10 -89.37
CA LYS A 77 -35.07 -6.59 -88.29
C LYS A 77 -34.38 -7.64 -87.41
N ASN A 78 -33.61 -8.56 -88.00
CA ASN A 78 -32.85 -9.57 -87.27
C ASN A 78 -31.68 -8.93 -86.48
N GLU A 79 -30.99 -7.96 -87.07
CA GLU A 79 -29.95 -7.18 -86.39
C GLU A 79 -30.53 -6.40 -85.19
N LEU A 80 -31.68 -5.72 -85.36
CA LEU A 80 -32.42 -5.06 -84.28
C LEU A 80 -32.84 -6.04 -83.18
N GLY A 81 -33.27 -7.26 -83.52
CA GLY A 81 -33.56 -8.33 -82.55
C GLY A 81 -32.34 -8.69 -81.71
N SER A 82 -31.20 -8.97 -82.37
CA SER A 82 -29.94 -9.30 -81.68
C SER A 82 -29.41 -8.14 -80.80
N LEU A 83 -29.68 -6.89 -81.19
CA LEU A 83 -29.34 -5.70 -80.41
C LEU A 83 -30.26 -5.52 -79.20
N ALA A 84 -31.55 -5.90 -79.30
CA ALA A 84 -32.46 -5.92 -78.16
C ALA A 84 -32.05 -7.00 -77.14
N GLU A 85 -31.79 -8.23 -77.58
CA GLU A 85 -31.25 -9.31 -76.72
C GLU A 85 -29.93 -8.90 -76.03
N ARG A 86 -29.06 -8.20 -76.75
CA ARG A 86 -27.79 -7.67 -76.21
C ARG A 86 -27.99 -6.51 -75.23
N LYS A 87 -28.99 -5.65 -75.46
CA LYS A 87 -29.39 -4.60 -74.50
C LYS A 87 -29.93 -5.23 -73.22
N ASP A 88 -30.86 -6.17 -73.33
CA ASP A 88 -31.55 -6.75 -72.17
C ASP A 88 -30.59 -7.60 -71.32
N THR A 89 -29.64 -8.31 -71.94
CA THR A 89 -28.57 -9.00 -71.20
C THR A 89 -27.60 -8.04 -70.48
N LEU A 90 -27.28 -6.88 -71.08
CA LEU A 90 -26.49 -5.83 -70.42
C LEU A 90 -27.25 -5.14 -69.28
N GLU A 91 -28.54 -4.84 -69.45
CA GLU A 91 -29.38 -4.27 -68.40
C GLU A 91 -29.54 -5.24 -67.21
N ASN A 92 -29.71 -6.54 -67.48
CA ASN A 92 -29.67 -7.58 -66.44
C ASN A 92 -28.32 -7.65 -65.71
N HIS A 93 -27.20 -7.45 -66.40
CA HIS A 93 -25.87 -7.39 -65.77
C HIS A 93 -25.72 -6.12 -64.90
N ILE A 94 -26.18 -4.97 -65.39
CA ILE A 94 -26.17 -3.70 -64.65
C ILE A 94 -27.05 -3.81 -63.40
N PHE A 95 -28.24 -4.41 -63.50
CA PHE A 95 -29.13 -4.64 -62.35
C PHE A 95 -28.44 -5.51 -61.28
N LYS A 96 -27.89 -6.67 -61.65
CA LYS A 96 -27.15 -7.54 -60.72
C LYS A 96 -25.91 -6.86 -60.11
N SER A 97 -25.26 -5.98 -60.87
CA SER A 97 -24.10 -5.21 -60.38
C SER A 97 -24.53 -4.13 -59.38
N ARG A 98 -25.67 -3.46 -59.60
CA ARG A 98 -26.25 -2.50 -58.65
C ARG A 98 -26.71 -3.19 -57.36
N GLN A 99 -27.35 -4.35 -57.47
CA GLN A 99 -27.77 -5.13 -56.31
C GLN A 99 -26.57 -5.45 -55.40
N LYS A 100 -25.47 -5.97 -55.97
CA LYS A 100 -24.23 -6.24 -55.23
C LYS A 100 -23.60 -4.99 -54.61
N LEU A 101 -23.69 -3.84 -55.28
CA LEU A 101 -23.18 -2.58 -54.76
C LEU A 101 -23.98 -2.13 -53.53
N GLU A 102 -25.30 -2.31 -53.54
CA GLU A 102 -26.15 -2.02 -52.38
C GLU A 102 -25.96 -3.07 -51.25
N GLU A 103 -25.75 -4.34 -51.57
CA GLU A 103 -25.35 -5.38 -50.61
C GLU A 103 -24.05 -5.00 -49.89
N PHE A 104 -23.01 -4.58 -50.63
CA PHE A 104 -21.76 -4.08 -50.03
C PHE A 104 -21.94 -2.76 -49.26
N ARG A 105 -22.85 -1.89 -49.69
CA ARG A 105 -23.15 -0.64 -48.98
C ARG A 105 -23.80 -0.90 -47.62
N ASN A 106 -24.75 -1.82 -47.57
CA ASN A 106 -25.39 -2.25 -46.33
C ASN A 106 -24.38 -2.93 -45.40
N GLN A 107 -23.49 -3.79 -45.94
CA GLN A 107 -22.40 -4.38 -45.14
C GLN A 107 -21.49 -3.31 -44.55
N LEU A 108 -21.02 -2.35 -45.36
CA LEU A 108 -20.14 -1.27 -44.89
C LEU A 108 -20.82 -0.37 -43.84
N ASN A 109 -22.14 -0.19 -43.92
CA ASN A 109 -22.90 0.53 -42.90
C ASN A 109 -22.97 -0.27 -41.58
N TRP A 110 -23.23 -1.58 -41.64
CA TRP A 110 -23.17 -2.47 -40.47
C TRP A 110 -21.77 -2.54 -39.85
N ASP A 111 -20.72 -2.63 -40.67
CA ASP A 111 -19.33 -2.64 -40.20
C ASP A 111 -18.97 -1.33 -39.49
N GLN A 112 -19.46 -0.19 -40.01
CA GLN A 112 -19.29 1.13 -39.39
C GLN A 112 -20.06 1.25 -38.07
N GLU A 113 -21.35 0.91 -38.04
CA GLU A 113 -22.17 0.94 -36.81
C GLU A 113 -21.61 0.01 -35.72
N THR A 114 -21.05 -1.13 -36.12
CA THR A 114 -20.36 -2.06 -35.21
C THR A 114 -19.05 -1.48 -34.66
N MET A 115 -18.27 -0.79 -35.51
CA MET A 115 -17.03 -0.12 -35.09
C MET A 115 -17.31 1.03 -34.12
N ASP A 116 -18.31 1.87 -34.42
CA ASP A 116 -18.69 2.99 -33.58
C ASP A 116 -19.21 2.51 -32.21
N ALA A 117 -19.99 1.41 -32.17
CA ALA A 117 -20.42 0.78 -30.93
C ALA A 117 -19.25 0.29 -30.06
N PHE A 118 -18.22 -0.33 -30.65
CA PHE A 118 -17.01 -0.74 -29.91
C PHE A 118 -16.19 0.45 -29.39
N LEU A 119 -16.18 1.58 -30.12
CA LEU A 119 -15.50 2.81 -29.66
C LEU A 119 -16.25 3.47 -28.49
N GLU A 120 -17.58 3.52 -28.55
CA GLU A 120 -18.45 3.98 -27.45
C GLU A 120 -18.29 3.09 -26.20
N GLU A 121 -18.25 1.77 -26.38
CA GLU A 121 -18.01 0.82 -25.29
C GLU A 121 -16.61 1.00 -24.67
N SER A 122 -15.57 1.13 -25.49
CA SER A 122 -14.19 1.38 -25.00
C SER A 122 -14.10 2.68 -24.19
N ALA A 123 -14.76 3.76 -24.64
CA ALA A 123 -14.79 5.02 -23.92
C ALA A 123 -15.54 4.90 -22.58
N SER A 124 -16.66 4.18 -22.55
CA SER A 124 -17.40 3.85 -21.32
C SER A 124 -16.56 3.02 -20.35
N GLN A 125 -15.81 2.03 -20.84
CA GLN A 125 -14.89 1.25 -20.02
C GLN A 125 -13.76 2.13 -19.43
N ASP A 126 -13.18 3.05 -20.21
CA ASP A 126 -12.18 4.01 -19.72
C ASP A 126 -12.76 4.98 -18.66
N GLU A 127 -14.00 5.46 -18.80
CA GLU A 127 -14.67 6.26 -17.77
C GLU A 127 -14.89 5.47 -16.47
N ASN A 128 -15.31 4.21 -16.58
CA ASN A 128 -15.46 3.31 -15.44
C ASN A 128 -14.12 3.07 -14.74
N ILE A 129 -13.04 2.82 -15.49
CA ILE A 129 -11.67 2.67 -14.97
C ILE A 129 -11.21 3.95 -14.26
N MET A 130 -11.43 5.13 -14.84
CA MET A 130 -11.13 6.42 -14.18
C MET A 130 -11.92 6.60 -12.87
N SER A 131 -13.17 6.16 -12.82
CA SER A 131 -13.99 6.20 -11.60
C SER A 131 -13.43 5.30 -10.49
N ILE A 132 -12.99 4.08 -10.85
CA ILE A 132 -12.39 3.11 -9.91
C ILE A 132 -11.06 3.64 -9.37
N ILE A 133 -10.20 4.19 -10.24
CA ILE A 133 -8.93 4.82 -9.84
C ILE A 133 -9.17 5.97 -8.85
N LYS A 134 -10.19 6.81 -9.10
CA LYS A 134 -10.57 7.91 -8.21
C LYS A 134 -11.01 7.42 -6.83
N TYR A 135 -11.83 6.37 -6.74
CA TYR A 135 -12.21 5.80 -5.45
C TYR A 135 -11.02 5.15 -4.72
N ALA A 136 -10.19 4.38 -5.44
CA ALA A 136 -8.98 3.79 -4.87
C ALA A 136 -8.03 4.83 -4.27
N GLN A 137 -7.86 6.00 -4.93
CA GLN A 137 -7.07 7.11 -4.39
C GLN A 137 -7.71 7.75 -3.13
N GLN A 138 -9.03 7.84 -3.06
CA GLN A 138 -9.73 8.35 -1.88
C GLN A 138 -9.61 7.38 -0.69
N ASP A 139 -9.72 6.08 -0.93
CA ASP A 139 -9.52 5.06 0.10
C ASP A 139 -8.06 4.98 0.54
N GLU A 140 -7.09 5.12 -0.36
CA GLU A 140 -5.66 5.17 0.01
C GLU A 140 -5.36 6.38 0.93
N GLN A 141 -5.94 7.56 0.64
CA GLN A 141 -5.86 8.72 1.53
C GLN A 141 -6.56 8.47 2.88
N ARG A 142 -7.72 7.82 2.88
CA ARG A 142 -8.47 7.49 4.10
C ARG A 142 -7.70 6.50 4.97
N ILE A 143 -7.14 5.44 4.38
CA ILE A 143 -6.25 4.47 5.03
C ILE A 143 -5.06 5.19 5.66
N LYS A 144 -4.35 6.06 4.92
CA LYS A 144 -3.22 6.85 5.46
C LYS A 144 -3.65 7.69 6.68
N SER A 145 -4.82 8.33 6.64
CA SER A 145 -5.34 9.11 7.77
C SER A 145 -5.70 8.26 8.99
N LEU A 146 -6.24 7.06 8.78
CA LEU A 146 -6.61 6.12 9.84
C LEU A 146 -5.37 5.47 10.47
N THR A 147 -4.36 5.11 9.69
CA THR A 147 -3.07 4.60 10.19
C THR A 147 -2.41 5.62 11.12
N LEU A 148 -2.30 6.88 10.69
CA LEU A 148 -1.75 7.97 11.54
C LEU A 148 -2.56 8.19 12.82
N ALA A 149 -3.89 8.04 12.76
CA ALA A 149 -4.75 8.11 13.94
C ALA A 149 -4.53 6.93 14.91
N ILE A 150 -4.33 5.72 14.38
CA ILE A 150 -4.00 4.51 15.16
C ILE A 150 -2.63 4.68 15.82
N GLU A 151 -1.59 5.07 15.07
CA GLU A 151 -0.24 5.32 15.59
C GLU A 151 -0.23 6.37 16.71
N LYS A 152 -0.96 7.48 16.53
CA LYS A 152 -1.13 8.48 17.60
C LYS A 152 -1.78 7.87 18.85
N LYS A 153 -2.80 7.02 18.69
CA LYS A 153 -3.50 6.39 19.83
C LYS A 153 -2.72 5.27 20.50
N THR A 154 -1.87 4.53 19.79
CA THR A 154 -0.96 3.56 20.42
C THR A 154 0.16 4.25 21.20
N LEU A 155 0.65 5.39 20.72
CA LEU A 155 1.58 6.26 21.48
C LEU A 155 0.92 6.83 22.75
N GLU A 156 -0.25 7.47 22.65
CA GLU A 156 -0.99 7.98 23.82
C GLU A 156 -1.27 6.87 24.86
N ALA A 157 -1.59 5.64 24.42
CA ALA A 157 -1.82 4.51 25.31
C ALA A 157 -0.53 3.98 25.97
N HIS A 158 0.59 4.00 25.24
CA HIS A 158 1.90 3.61 25.76
C HIS A 158 2.45 4.62 26.79
N GLU A 159 2.24 5.92 26.57
CA GLU A 159 2.57 6.97 27.54
C GLU A 159 1.74 6.83 28.83
N LYS A 160 0.42 6.63 28.72
CA LYS A 160 -0.46 6.39 29.87
C LYS A 160 -0.09 5.14 30.66
N ARG A 161 0.33 4.06 29.98
CA ARG A 161 0.87 2.86 30.64
C ARG A 161 2.16 3.16 31.40
N LYS A 162 3.14 3.85 30.79
CA LYS A 162 4.37 4.26 31.48
C LYS A 162 4.11 5.13 32.71
N ALA A 163 3.11 6.01 32.65
CA ALA A 163 2.67 6.77 33.82
C ALA A 163 2.09 5.85 34.91
N LEU A 164 1.17 4.94 34.55
CA LEU A 164 0.61 3.97 35.49
C LEU A 164 1.67 3.07 36.14
N ASP A 165 2.65 2.60 35.35
CA ASP A 165 3.77 1.77 35.84
C ASP A 165 4.61 2.55 36.87
N LYS A 166 4.87 3.84 36.63
CA LYS A 166 5.55 4.73 37.59
C LYS A 166 4.75 4.89 38.88
N GLU A 167 3.49 5.31 38.80
CA GLU A 167 2.63 5.51 39.97
C GLU A 167 2.46 4.22 40.79
N LEU A 168 2.43 3.05 40.12
CA LEU A 168 2.44 1.74 40.77
C LEU A 168 3.76 1.49 41.54
N THR A 169 4.92 1.76 40.95
CA THR A 169 6.21 1.61 41.65
C THR A 169 6.34 2.56 42.84
N GLU A 170 5.86 3.80 42.72
CA GLU A 170 5.86 4.76 43.82
C GLU A 170 4.90 4.32 44.93
N THR A 171 3.70 3.86 44.59
CA THR A 171 2.73 3.28 45.54
C THR A 171 3.30 2.06 46.27
N MET A 172 3.96 1.14 45.55
CA MET A 172 4.62 -0.02 46.17
C MET A 172 5.77 0.40 47.09
N SER A 173 6.56 1.41 46.72
CA SER A 173 7.63 1.92 47.59
C SER A 173 7.08 2.56 48.87
N ALA A 174 5.96 3.27 48.79
CA ALA A 174 5.27 3.84 49.94
C ALA A 174 4.68 2.75 50.85
N GLN A 175 4.09 1.69 50.28
CA GLN A 175 3.60 0.55 51.06
C GLN A 175 4.75 -0.14 51.82
N VAL A 176 5.87 -0.44 51.16
CA VAL A 176 7.04 -1.05 51.81
C VAL A 176 7.60 -0.15 52.93
N ALA A 177 7.59 1.17 52.75
CA ALA A 177 7.97 2.10 53.80
C ALA A 177 6.98 2.06 54.99
N LEU A 178 5.68 2.03 54.74
CA LEU A 178 4.64 1.91 55.78
C LEU A 178 4.75 0.58 56.55
N ASP A 179 4.94 -0.54 55.85
CA ASP A 179 5.14 -1.85 56.46
C ASP A 179 6.39 -1.83 57.35
N LYS A 180 7.52 -1.27 56.87
CA LYS A 180 8.75 -1.11 57.64
C LYS A 180 8.58 -0.21 58.86
N THR A 181 7.78 0.87 58.78
CA THR A 181 7.45 1.67 59.98
C THR A 181 6.56 0.90 60.96
N THR A 182 5.68 0.04 60.47
CA THR A 182 4.80 -0.81 61.29
C THR A 182 5.60 -1.86 62.05
N GLU A 183 6.56 -2.52 61.40
CA GLU A 183 7.54 -3.41 62.06
C GLU A 183 8.32 -2.68 63.16
N ASN A 184 8.83 -1.47 62.86
CA ASN A 184 9.59 -0.67 63.82
C ASN A 184 8.74 -0.27 65.05
N LEU A 185 7.46 0.07 64.85
CA LEU A 185 6.52 0.37 65.93
C LEU A 185 6.20 -0.86 66.79
N GLN A 186 6.04 -2.04 66.18
CA GLN A 186 5.85 -3.30 66.90
C GLN A 186 7.08 -3.66 67.75
N GLN A 187 8.29 -3.47 67.21
CA GLN A 187 9.55 -3.68 67.92
C GLN A 187 9.69 -2.71 69.11
N ALA A 188 9.48 -1.41 68.90
CA ALA A 188 9.54 -0.41 69.97
C ALA A 188 8.50 -0.65 71.07
N HIS A 189 7.31 -1.15 70.71
CA HIS A 189 6.29 -1.57 71.67
C HIS A 189 6.73 -2.81 72.49
N LEU A 190 7.34 -3.80 71.84
CA LEU A 190 7.89 -4.98 72.53
C LEU A 190 9.01 -4.60 73.51
N GLU A 191 9.93 -3.73 73.10
CA GLU A 191 10.99 -3.19 73.96
C GLU A 191 10.40 -2.40 75.14
N THR A 192 9.37 -1.59 74.90
CA THR A 192 8.63 -0.87 75.95
C THR A 192 7.98 -1.83 76.95
N GLN A 193 7.37 -2.93 76.50
CA GLN A 193 6.81 -3.96 77.39
C GLN A 193 7.90 -4.69 78.21
N GLN A 194 9.04 -5.01 77.60
CA GLN A 194 10.17 -5.60 78.32
C GLN A 194 10.71 -4.65 79.39
N LEU A 195 10.84 -3.36 79.08
CA LEU A 195 11.25 -2.34 80.03
C LEU A 195 10.24 -2.20 81.18
N ILE A 196 8.94 -2.11 80.89
CA ILE A 196 7.88 -2.08 81.92
C ILE A 196 8.00 -3.29 82.86
N HIS A 197 8.24 -4.50 82.34
CA HIS A 197 8.42 -5.69 83.17
C HIS A 197 9.68 -5.63 84.06
N GLN A 198 10.80 -5.09 83.55
CA GLN A 198 12.01 -4.86 84.36
C GLN A 198 11.77 -3.83 85.47
N TRP A 199 11.02 -2.75 85.18
CA TRP A 199 10.66 -1.73 86.16
C TRP A 199 9.69 -2.26 87.21
N GLU A 200 8.67 -3.03 86.83
CA GLU A 200 7.80 -3.75 87.76
C GLU A 200 8.60 -4.62 88.72
N ASN A 201 9.56 -5.40 88.21
CA ASN A 201 10.35 -6.32 89.02
C ASN A 201 11.30 -5.56 89.97
N THR A 202 11.82 -4.42 89.52
CA THR A 202 12.60 -3.49 90.36
C THR A 202 11.73 -2.90 91.48
N ILE A 203 10.49 -2.49 91.17
CA ILE A 203 9.52 -1.97 92.15
C ILE A 203 9.10 -3.08 93.15
N LYS A 204 8.91 -4.32 92.69
CA LYS A 204 8.63 -5.47 93.57
C LYS A 204 9.79 -5.72 94.55
N GLN A 205 11.04 -5.69 94.07
CA GLN A 205 12.22 -5.80 94.93
C GLN A 205 12.38 -4.62 95.90
N MET A 206 12.08 -3.40 95.46
CA MET A 206 12.14 -2.20 96.33
C MET A 206 11.13 -2.32 97.47
N LYS A 207 9.86 -2.62 97.16
CA LYS A 207 8.81 -2.87 98.17
C LYS A 207 9.17 -4.00 99.14
N GLN A 208 9.83 -5.06 98.67
CA GLN A 208 10.32 -6.13 99.53
C GLN A 208 11.42 -5.64 100.49
N ARG A 209 12.36 -4.82 100.02
CA ARG A 209 13.39 -4.18 100.86
C ARG A 209 12.78 -3.18 101.85
N ASP A 210 11.76 -2.43 101.47
CA ASP A 210 11.04 -1.53 102.38
C ASP A 210 10.37 -2.29 103.53
N VAL A 211 9.71 -3.41 103.24
CA VAL A 211 9.13 -4.30 104.27
C VAL A 211 10.21 -4.90 105.17
N GLN A 212 11.34 -5.34 104.62
CA GLN A 212 12.49 -5.81 105.41
C GLN A 212 13.08 -4.71 106.29
N MET A 213 13.21 -3.47 105.77
CA MET A 213 13.68 -2.31 106.52
C MET A 213 12.72 -1.95 107.66
N GLN A 214 11.41 -2.02 107.45
CA GLN A 214 10.39 -1.84 108.49
C GLN A 214 10.48 -2.94 109.56
N GLN A 215 10.69 -4.20 109.18
CA GLN A 215 10.91 -5.31 110.12
C GLN A 215 12.18 -5.11 110.95
N CYS A 216 13.29 -4.74 110.33
CA CYS A 216 14.54 -4.40 111.03
C CYS A 216 14.38 -3.19 111.98
N ALA A 217 13.64 -2.16 111.57
CA ALA A 217 13.33 -1.01 112.42
C ALA A 217 12.48 -1.40 113.64
N LEU A 218 11.50 -2.29 113.47
CA LEU A 218 10.67 -2.83 114.56
C LEU A 218 11.49 -3.70 115.53
N GLN A 219 12.35 -4.57 115.02
CA GLN A 219 13.29 -5.36 115.85
C GLN A 219 14.23 -4.44 116.63
N LEU A 220 14.76 -3.39 116.00
CA LEU A 220 15.63 -2.39 116.63
C LEU A 220 14.88 -1.56 117.67
N ALA A 221 13.60 -1.28 117.48
CA ALA A 221 12.73 -0.67 118.48
C ALA A 221 12.51 -1.59 119.70
N GLN A 222 12.22 -2.88 119.47
CA GLN A 222 12.09 -3.88 120.54
C GLN A 222 13.40 -4.04 121.33
N VAL A 223 14.54 -4.11 120.66
CA VAL A 223 15.86 -4.16 121.34
C VAL A 223 16.10 -2.89 122.15
N LYS A 224 15.75 -1.70 121.65
CA LYS A 224 15.81 -0.44 122.42
C LYS A 224 14.87 -0.46 123.64
N GLN A 225 13.69 -1.06 123.55
CA GLN A 225 12.80 -1.25 124.71
C GLN A 225 13.43 -2.20 125.74
N ASN A 226 13.91 -3.38 125.32
CA ASN A 226 14.55 -4.35 126.19
C ASN A 226 15.79 -3.74 126.90
N ILE A 227 16.52 -2.84 126.23
CA ILE A 227 17.63 -2.07 126.82
C ILE A 227 17.13 -1.04 127.85
N ARG A 228 16.02 -0.33 127.59
CA ARG A 228 15.41 0.60 128.58
C ARG A 228 14.97 -0.14 129.85
N GLU A 229 14.35 -1.31 129.70
CA GLU A 229 13.89 -2.17 130.80
C GLU A 229 15.08 -2.73 131.61
N ARG A 230 16.14 -3.19 130.93
CA ARG A 230 17.39 -3.59 131.59
C ARG A 230 18.08 -2.41 132.28
N ASN A 231 18.09 -1.22 131.70
CA ASN A 231 18.64 -0.03 132.35
C ASN A 231 17.82 0.39 133.58
N LYS A 232 16.49 0.25 133.56
CA LYS A 232 15.63 0.46 134.74
C LYS A 232 15.98 -0.52 135.86
N THR A 233 16.04 -1.82 135.58
CA THR A 233 16.41 -2.82 136.58
C THR A 233 17.85 -2.67 137.08
N ILE A 234 18.80 -2.26 136.23
CA ILE A 234 20.16 -1.89 136.66
C ILE A 234 20.14 -0.67 137.60
N ALA A 235 19.32 0.35 137.34
CA ALA A 235 19.16 1.50 138.22
C ALA A 235 18.54 1.12 139.58
N GLU A 236 17.51 0.26 139.58
CA GLU A 236 16.90 -0.31 140.78
C GLU A 236 17.92 -1.12 141.61
N LYS A 237 18.75 -1.95 140.97
CA LYS A 237 19.81 -2.71 141.63
C LYS A 237 20.95 -1.82 142.15
N LYS A 238 21.30 -0.74 141.45
CA LYS A 238 22.24 0.29 141.94
C LYS A 238 21.69 0.99 143.19
N HIS A 239 20.43 1.45 143.16
CA HIS A 239 19.79 2.08 144.31
C HIS A 239 19.69 1.14 145.52
N LEU A 240 19.38 -0.13 145.30
CA LEU A 240 19.40 -1.16 146.35
C LEU A 240 20.82 -1.35 146.92
N LEU A 241 21.84 -1.46 146.06
CA LEU A 241 23.23 -1.59 146.49
C LEU A 241 23.70 -0.38 147.32
N ASP A 242 23.38 0.84 146.88
CA ASP A 242 23.77 2.05 147.61
C ASP A 242 22.96 2.25 148.91
N THR A 243 21.72 1.76 148.95
CA THR A 243 20.96 1.61 150.20
C THR A 243 21.65 0.62 151.15
N GLN A 244 22.09 -0.54 150.67
CA GLN A 244 22.81 -1.50 151.52
C GLN A 244 24.20 -0.99 151.94
N LYS A 245 24.91 -0.21 151.11
CA LYS A 245 26.14 0.50 151.54
C LYS A 245 25.86 1.52 152.65
N LYS A 246 24.73 2.24 152.59
CA LYS A 246 24.31 3.14 153.68
C LYS A 246 23.99 2.35 154.95
N ASN A 247 23.28 1.23 154.85
CA ASN A 247 22.99 0.33 155.96
C ASN A 247 24.28 -0.21 156.60
N ASN A 248 25.25 -0.66 155.80
CA ASN A 248 26.55 -1.13 156.30
C ASN A 248 27.33 0.00 157.00
N LYS A 249 27.33 1.22 156.44
CA LYS A 249 27.90 2.40 157.13
C LYS A 249 27.15 2.79 158.40
N GLU A 250 25.89 2.40 158.54
CA GLU A 250 25.07 2.60 159.75
C GLU A 250 25.41 1.53 160.81
N THR A 251 25.61 0.27 160.41
CA THR A 251 26.07 -0.79 161.32
C THR A 251 27.52 -0.59 161.74
N GLU A 252 28.41 -0.15 160.86
CA GLU A 252 29.78 0.28 161.18
C GLU A 252 29.78 1.39 162.25
N ARG A 253 28.94 2.43 162.10
CA ARG A 253 28.79 3.49 163.10
C ARG A 253 28.21 3.00 164.42
N LYS A 254 27.27 2.05 164.40
CA LYS A 254 26.75 1.40 165.62
C LYS A 254 27.82 0.56 166.32
N ILE A 255 28.59 -0.23 165.58
CA ILE A 255 29.72 -1.02 166.09
C ILE A 255 30.78 -0.10 166.72
N ALA A 256 31.11 1.03 166.06
CA ALA A 256 32.01 2.03 166.61
C ALA A 256 31.47 2.63 167.92
N ALA A 257 30.17 2.98 167.99
CA ALA A 257 29.54 3.50 169.20
C ALA A 257 29.56 2.47 170.35
N THR A 258 29.24 1.21 170.08
CA THR A 258 29.33 0.14 171.10
C THR A 258 30.77 -0.14 171.52
N ASN A 259 31.76 0.00 170.63
CA ASN A 259 33.17 -0.12 170.97
C ASN A 259 33.64 1.04 171.87
N VAL A 260 33.16 2.26 171.66
CA VAL A 260 33.41 3.40 172.55
C VAL A 260 32.77 3.20 173.92
N GLN A 261 31.53 2.67 173.99
CA GLN A 261 30.91 2.29 175.26
C GLN A 261 31.69 1.18 175.99
N ALA A 262 32.13 0.15 175.27
CA ALA A 262 32.95 -0.94 175.83
C ALA A 262 34.33 -0.46 176.30
N ALA A 263 34.93 0.52 175.62
CA ALA A 263 36.15 1.19 176.08
C ALA A 263 35.91 1.99 177.37
N LYS A 264 34.78 2.70 177.47
CA LYS A 264 34.42 3.46 178.67
C LYS A 264 34.19 2.54 179.89
N LEU A 265 33.43 1.46 179.73
CA LEU A 265 33.22 0.46 180.78
C LEU A 265 34.53 -0.23 181.24
N ARG A 266 35.55 -0.33 180.38
CA ARG A 266 36.90 -0.79 180.76
C ARG A 266 37.66 0.26 181.57
N GLN A 267 37.53 1.54 181.22
CA GLN A 267 38.10 2.66 181.97
C GLN A 267 37.49 2.72 183.38
N ASP A 268 36.16 2.67 183.47
CA ASP A 268 35.43 2.66 184.75
C ASP A 268 35.92 1.50 185.65
N LEU A 269 36.15 0.31 185.06
CA LEU A 269 36.67 -0.87 185.78
C LEU A 269 38.11 -0.67 186.28
N THR A 270 39.01 -0.06 185.49
CA THR A 270 40.36 0.28 185.96
C THR A 270 40.36 1.34 187.06
N GLU A 271 39.40 2.26 187.05
CA GLU A 271 39.27 3.29 188.09
C GLU A 271 38.81 2.68 189.43
N GLN A 272 37.94 1.67 189.40
CA GLN A 272 37.59 0.88 190.60
C GLN A 272 38.78 0.06 191.12
N GLN A 273 39.59 -0.54 190.24
CA GLN A 273 40.80 -1.27 190.65
C GLN A 273 41.79 -0.37 191.39
N ASN A 274 41.97 0.88 190.93
CA ASN A 274 42.83 1.86 191.59
C ASN A 274 42.32 2.27 192.99
N ASN A 275 41.00 2.37 193.19
CA ASN A 275 40.42 2.65 194.51
C ASN A 275 40.66 1.50 195.50
N CYS A 276 40.62 0.24 195.05
CA CYS A 276 40.96 -0.90 195.90
C CYS A 276 42.42 -0.87 196.36
N SER A 277 43.37 -0.51 195.47
CA SER A 277 44.78 -0.35 195.84
C SER A 277 44.95 0.68 196.95
N ARG A 278 44.31 1.85 196.82
CA ARG A 278 44.49 2.96 197.76
C ARG A 278 44.06 2.64 199.19
N LEU A 279 43.00 1.82 199.35
CA LEU A 279 42.56 1.32 200.65
C LEU A 279 43.47 0.24 201.24
N GLN A 280 44.32 -0.39 200.42
CA GLN A 280 45.29 -1.41 200.85
C GLN A 280 46.59 -0.78 201.38
N ASP A 281 46.95 0.41 200.88
CA ASP A 281 48.10 1.21 201.34
C ASP A 281 47.85 1.91 202.69
N GLU A 282 46.61 2.29 202.99
CA GLU A 282 46.23 2.95 204.26
C GLU A 282 46.37 2.01 205.48
N VAL A 283 46.20 0.69 205.30
CA VAL A 283 46.28 -0.31 206.39
C VAL A 283 47.73 -0.67 206.76
N THR A 284 48.67 -0.58 205.80
CA THR A 284 50.08 -1.00 206.03
C THR A 284 50.92 0.04 206.77
N CYS A 285 50.49 1.30 206.83
CA CYS A 285 51.27 2.37 207.46
C CYS A 285 51.17 2.45 209.00
N ALA A 286 50.11 1.91 209.60
CA ALA A 286 49.83 2.08 211.04
C ALA A 286 50.62 1.13 211.97
N LEU A 287 51.07 -0.02 211.47
CA LEU A 287 51.75 -1.06 212.28
C LEU A 287 53.26 -0.83 212.46
N LEU A 288 53.82 0.24 211.91
CA LEU A 288 55.27 0.50 211.87
C LEU A 288 55.79 1.57 212.85
N GLN A 289 54.93 2.23 213.63
CA GLN A 289 55.36 3.28 214.57
C GLN A 289 55.50 2.85 216.04
N GLU A 290 54.92 1.72 216.44
CA GLU A 290 54.96 1.24 217.85
C GLU A 290 56.29 0.54 218.21
N LEU A 291 56.99 -0.04 217.23
CA LEU A 291 58.10 -0.98 217.48
C LEU A 291 59.48 -0.31 217.61
N ASP A 292 59.63 0.92 217.13
CA ASP A 292 60.95 1.54 216.86
C ASP A 292 61.53 2.34 218.06
N VAL A 293 60.77 2.44 219.16
CA VAL A 293 61.21 3.10 220.40
C VAL A 293 61.96 2.12 221.33
N GLN A 294 61.45 0.90 221.49
CA GLN A 294 62.02 -0.10 222.43
C GLN A 294 63.39 -0.65 221.99
N LEU A 295 63.78 -0.47 220.72
CA LEU A 295 65.07 -0.94 220.19
C LEU A 295 66.26 -0.06 220.62
N ARG A 296 66.01 1.15 221.15
CA ARG A 296 67.06 2.15 221.41
C ARG A 296 67.86 1.86 222.69
N ASP A 297 67.18 1.51 223.77
CA ASP A 297 67.79 1.33 225.10
C ASP A 297 68.59 0.02 225.22
N CYS A 298 68.33 -0.95 224.35
CA CYS A 298 68.98 -2.26 224.38
C CYS A 298 70.39 -2.28 223.73
N MET A 299 70.82 -1.20 223.05
CA MET A 299 72.06 -1.19 222.28
C MET A 299 73.32 -0.82 223.07
N GLU A 300 73.23 -0.06 224.17
CA GLU A 300 74.42 0.27 224.98
C GLU A 300 75.00 -0.97 225.71
N ALA A 301 74.13 -1.89 226.15
CA ALA A 301 74.51 -3.08 226.91
C ALA A 301 75.34 -4.11 226.12
N LEU A 302 75.33 -4.07 224.77
CA LEU A 302 76.02 -5.05 223.92
C LEU A 302 77.44 -4.65 223.52
N PHE A 303 77.84 -3.38 223.69
CA PHE A 303 79.17 -2.92 223.28
C PHE A 303 80.30 -3.60 224.09
N HIS A 304 80.18 -3.61 225.42
CA HIS A 304 81.14 -4.26 226.33
C HIS A 304 81.24 -5.78 226.19
N ARG A 305 80.27 -6.45 225.54
CA ARG A 305 80.30 -7.91 225.36
C ARG A 305 81.10 -8.35 224.12
N LYS A 306 81.50 -7.41 223.25
CA LYS A 306 82.12 -7.71 221.95
C LYS A 306 83.64 -7.90 221.99
N GLU A 307 84.33 -7.30 222.96
CA GLU A 307 85.80 -7.35 223.07
C GLU A 307 86.34 -8.76 223.41
N HIS A 308 85.55 -9.62 224.05
CA HIS A 308 86.03 -10.91 224.55
C HIS A 308 85.98 -12.08 223.56
N LEU A 309 85.27 -12.01 222.43
CA LEU A 309 85.12 -13.16 221.51
C LEU A 309 86.03 -13.14 220.27
N GLN A 310 87.05 -12.27 220.26
CA GLN A 310 88.08 -12.29 219.21
C GLN A 310 89.09 -13.46 219.38
N ALA A 311 88.98 -14.25 220.45
CA ALA A 311 89.86 -15.36 220.79
C ALA A 311 89.49 -16.74 220.18
N ALA A 312 88.27 -16.93 219.68
CA ALA A 312 87.72 -18.27 219.39
C ALA A 312 87.90 -18.77 217.92
N LYS A 313 88.59 -18.01 217.05
CA LYS A 313 88.54 -18.21 215.59
C LYS A 313 89.79 -18.89 215.00
N THR A 314 90.21 -20.03 215.56
CA THR A 314 91.51 -20.66 215.25
C THR A 314 91.50 -22.19 215.04
N LYS A 315 90.35 -22.87 215.03
CA LYS A 315 90.34 -24.35 215.25
C LYS A 315 89.46 -25.28 214.39
N GLU A 316 88.93 -24.89 213.24
CA GLU A 316 88.27 -25.87 212.35
C GLU A 316 88.52 -25.62 210.85
N LYS A 317 89.29 -26.52 210.23
CA LYS A 317 89.72 -26.46 208.82
C LYS A 317 89.89 -27.85 208.16
N ASP A 318 89.67 -28.94 208.90
CA ASP A 318 90.41 -30.20 208.68
C ASP A 318 89.58 -31.40 208.17
N VAL A 319 88.33 -31.22 207.73
CA VAL A 319 87.49 -32.34 207.22
C VAL A 319 86.99 -32.10 205.78
N LEU A 320 87.94 -32.05 204.84
CA LEU A 320 87.65 -32.15 203.39
C LEU A 320 88.70 -33.04 202.67
N ALA A 321 88.84 -34.28 203.15
CA ALA A 321 89.85 -35.25 202.68
C ALA A 321 89.31 -36.69 202.50
N GLN A 322 88.29 -36.84 201.66
CA GLN A 322 87.75 -38.12 201.11
C GLN A 322 87.04 -37.77 199.77
N ILE A 323 87.74 -37.18 198.79
CA ILE A 323 88.50 -37.91 197.75
C ILE A 323 87.76 -39.15 197.21
N SER A 324 87.52 -39.10 195.91
CA SER A 324 86.96 -40.13 195.04
C SER A 324 87.41 -41.58 195.34
N LYS A 325 86.45 -42.51 195.30
CA LYS A 325 86.48 -43.57 194.28
C LYS A 325 85.12 -43.56 193.54
N ASN A 326 85.05 -43.28 192.24
CA ASN A 326 85.69 -43.97 191.10
C ASN A 326 85.09 -45.38 190.88
N LYS A 327 84.92 -45.86 189.64
CA LYS A 327 85.49 -45.37 188.37
C LYS A 327 84.68 -45.85 187.15
N SER A 328 85.17 -45.46 185.96
CA SER A 328 85.16 -46.24 184.71
C SER A 328 83.84 -46.91 184.32
N ILE A 329 83.11 -46.33 183.38
CA ILE A 329 83.27 -46.61 181.93
C ILE A 329 82.62 -47.97 181.59
N ILE A 330 81.42 -48.01 180.97
CA ILE A 330 81.09 -47.54 179.60
C ILE A 330 81.74 -48.45 178.54
N SER A 331 80.93 -48.89 177.56
CA SER A 331 81.32 -49.72 176.42
C SER A 331 81.72 -51.16 176.75
N ASN A 332 81.23 -52.08 175.91
CA ASN A 332 81.47 -53.53 175.92
C ASN A 332 81.04 -54.29 177.21
N LEU A 333 80.42 -55.47 177.13
CA LEU A 333 80.18 -56.35 175.98
C LEU A 333 78.69 -56.70 175.84
N GLY A 334 78.20 -56.59 174.61
CA GLY A 334 77.44 -57.68 174.02
C GLY A 334 75.93 -57.77 174.28
N SER A 335 75.20 -57.33 173.27
CA SER A 335 74.21 -58.19 172.57
C SER A 335 74.87 -59.42 171.88
N GLN A 336 75.93 -59.97 172.48
CA GLN A 336 76.63 -61.19 172.06
C GLN A 336 76.02 -62.43 172.74
N LEU A 337 75.07 -62.21 173.68
CA LEU A 337 74.16 -63.21 174.21
C LEU A 337 72.73 -62.70 173.97
N SER A 338 71.99 -63.13 172.96
CA SER A 338 72.18 -64.35 172.15
C SER A 338 72.39 -65.59 173.02
N LYS A 339 71.42 -65.84 173.89
CA LYS A 339 71.03 -67.22 174.20
C LYS A 339 69.70 -67.39 173.49
N LEU A 340 69.79 -67.63 172.18
CA LEU A 340 69.99 -68.95 171.56
C LEU A 340 68.69 -69.74 171.61
N GLU A 341 68.49 -70.56 170.58
CA GLU A 341 67.22 -71.23 170.29
C GLU A 341 66.14 -70.20 169.87
N LYS A 342 65.56 -70.28 168.67
CA LYS A 342 65.45 -71.45 167.79
C LYS A 342 66.19 -71.21 166.47
N GLU A 343 67.43 -71.67 166.44
CA GLU A 343 68.09 -72.08 165.20
C GLU A 343 67.31 -73.27 164.58
N LEU A 344 67.59 -73.55 163.31
CA LEU A 344 67.13 -74.70 162.53
C LEU A 344 65.70 -74.63 161.98
N THR A 345 65.59 -73.87 160.87
CA THR A 345 64.74 -74.18 159.69
C THR A 345 63.22 -74.23 159.88
N ARG A 346 62.45 -73.36 159.22
CA ARG A 346 62.27 -73.45 157.76
C ARG A 346 62.33 -72.10 157.03
N GLN A 347 63.56 -71.71 156.72
CA GLN A 347 63.91 -71.12 155.43
C GLN A 347 63.27 -71.91 154.26
N GLN A 348 63.00 -71.40 153.07
CA GLN A 348 63.12 -70.06 152.42
C GLN A 348 62.12 -70.10 151.22
N LYS A 349 62.01 -69.23 150.19
CA LYS A 349 62.67 -68.02 149.61
C LYS A 349 61.60 -67.41 148.65
N ILE A 350 61.51 -66.14 148.24
CA ILE A 350 62.05 -64.81 148.61
C ILE A 350 61.18 -63.78 147.80
N VAL A 351 60.81 -62.58 148.29
CA VAL A 351 61.53 -61.27 148.18
C VAL A 351 61.86 -60.90 146.72
N THR A 352 61.74 -59.67 146.19
CA THR A 352 61.69 -58.25 146.68
C THR A 352 60.38 -57.53 146.28
N GLU A 353 59.78 -56.56 147.00
CA GLU A 353 60.25 -55.21 147.48
C GLU A 353 60.39 -54.14 146.37
N GLN A 354 60.11 -52.83 146.59
CA GLN A 354 59.66 -52.05 147.78
C GLN A 354 58.59 -50.99 147.31
N ALA A 355 58.22 -49.80 147.81
CA ALA A 355 58.49 -48.80 148.90
C ALA A 355 57.35 -47.70 148.78
N CYS A 356 57.17 -46.55 149.45
CA CYS A 356 57.38 -45.90 150.78
C CYS A 356 56.97 -44.40 150.60
N LEU A 357 56.28 -43.58 151.42
CA LEU A 357 55.58 -43.52 152.74
C LEU A 357 54.32 -42.58 152.56
N LEU A 358 53.37 -42.24 153.46
CA LEU A 358 53.22 -42.06 154.94
C LEU A 358 53.93 -40.78 155.48
N GLU A 359 53.46 -40.02 156.50
CA GLU A 359 52.34 -40.08 157.49
C GLU A 359 52.01 -38.60 157.98
N ILE A 360 51.18 -38.16 158.96
CA ILE A 360 50.33 -38.66 160.08
C ILE A 360 49.26 -37.57 160.49
N PRO A 361 48.16 -37.82 161.26
CA PRO A 361 47.09 -36.84 161.61
C PRO A 361 46.94 -36.53 163.14
N HIS A 362 45.79 -35.96 163.62
CA HIS A 362 44.91 -36.55 164.70
C HIS A 362 44.05 -35.61 165.64
N ILE A 363 42.71 -35.68 165.49
CA ILE A 363 41.52 -35.70 166.43
C ILE A 363 41.53 -35.19 167.91
N GLN A 364 40.49 -34.41 168.31
CA GLN A 364 39.65 -34.48 169.56
C GLN A 364 38.56 -33.35 169.59
N MET A 365 37.43 -33.30 170.35
CA MET A 365 36.58 -34.28 171.11
C MET A 365 35.10 -33.77 171.22
N TRP A 366 34.30 -34.04 172.29
CA TRP A 366 32.82 -33.81 172.43
C TRP A 366 32.37 -33.46 173.88
N PRO A 367 31.11 -32.98 174.18
CA PRO A 367 29.82 -33.73 174.19
C PRO A 367 28.59 -32.91 173.64
N PHE A 368 27.25 -33.13 173.83
CA PHE A 368 26.37 -33.97 174.69
C PHE A 368 24.96 -34.29 174.03
N THR A 369 23.86 -34.52 174.79
CA THR A 369 22.72 -35.41 174.41
C THR A 369 21.27 -34.95 174.79
N ILE A 370 20.23 -35.65 174.26
CA ILE A 370 18.76 -35.76 174.63
C ILE A 370 17.75 -35.02 173.67
N THR A 371 16.51 -35.46 173.29
CA THR A 371 15.77 -36.77 173.14
C THR A 371 14.46 -36.60 172.29
N GLN A 372 13.79 -37.71 171.90
CA GLN A 372 12.51 -37.97 171.17
C GLN A 372 11.16 -37.73 171.94
N PRO A 373 9.92 -38.05 171.43
CA PRO A 373 9.27 -37.93 170.08
C PRO A 373 7.73 -37.53 170.09
N ALA A 374 7.05 -37.51 168.90
CA ALA A 374 5.76 -38.20 168.56
C ALA A 374 4.59 -37.44 167.83
N VAL A 375 3.74 -38.24 167.15
CA VAL A 375 2.35 -38.03 166.62
C VAL A 375 2.13 -37.26 165.28
N ALA A 376 1.13 -37.70 164.49
CA ALA A 376 0.75 -37.19 163.15
C ALA A 376 -0.79 -37.25 162.90
N PHE A 377 -1.36 -36.50 161.93
CA PHE A 377 -2.81 -36.57 161.63
C PHE A 377 -3.33 -36.24 160.19
N THR A 378 -2.53 -35.72 159.24
CA THR A 378 -3.10 -35.07 158.01
C THR A 378 -2.96 -35.81 156.67
N SER A 379 -2.61 -37.10 156.65
CA SER A 379 -2.13 -37.77 155.42
C SER A 379 -3.19 -38.29 154.41
N LEU A 380 -4.49 -38.35 154.73
CA LEU A 380 -5.47 -39.03 153.86
C LEU A 380 -6.21 -38.14 152.83
N MET A 381 -6.45 -36.85 153.11
CA MET A 381 -7.24 -36.00 152.20
C MET A 381 -6.50 -35.57 150.93
N LEU A 382 -5.16 -35.46 151.00
CA LEU A 382 -4.32 -35.08 149.86
C LEU A 382 -4.26 -36.20 148.80
N HIS A 383 -4.24 -37.46 149.25
CA HIS A 383 -4.04 -38.60 148.34
C HIS A 383 -5.26 -38.85 147.44
N SER A 384 -6.47 -38.57 147.92
CA SER A 384 -7.71 -38.64 147.13
C SER A 384 -7.75 -37.56 146.05
N THR A 385 -7.52 -36.30 146.42
CA THR A 385 -7.55 -35.16 145.48
C THR A 385 -6.44 -35.23 144.43
N ILE A 386 -5.22 -35.62 144.81
CA ILE A 386 -4.12 -35.84 143.86
C ILE A 386 -4.43 -37.02 142.92
N SER A 387 -4.95 -38.15 143.42
CA SER A 387 -5.30 -39.30 142.58
C SER A 387 -6.40 -38.97 141.56
N ILE A 388 -7.46 -38.26 141.97
CA ILE A 388 -8.51 -37.77 141.06
C ILE A 388 -7.93 -36.82 140.01
N HIS A 389 -7.00 -35.94 140.40
CA HIS A 389 -6.40 -35.00 139.43
C HIS A 389 -5.45 -35.70 138.45
N ILE A 390 -4.70 -36.73 138.89
CA ILE A 390 -3.88 -37.58 138.01
C ILE A 390 -4.78 -38.38 137.06
N PHE A 391 -5.87 -38.98 137.54
CA PHE A 391 -6.81 -39.71 136.70
C PHE A 391 -7.46 -38.79 135.64
N ARG A 392 -7.88 -37.57 136.04
CA ARG A 392 -8.45 -36.58 135.12
C ARG A 392 -7.42 -36.06 134.11
N CYS A 393 -6.17 -35.83 134.51
CA CYS A 393 -5.09 -35.49 133.59
C CYS A 393 -4.75 -36.65 132.64
N SER A 394 -4.84 -37.90 133.10
CA SER A 394 -4.66 -39.10 132.26
C SER A 394 -5.79 -39.23 131.23
N SER A 395 -7.05 -39.03 131.62
CA SER A 395 -8.19 -38.95 130.69
C SER A 395 -7.93 -37.89 129.63
N HIS A 396 -7.74 -36.62 130.03
CA HIS A 396 -7.49 -35.54 129.07
C HIS A 396 -6.26 -35.79 128.17
N PHE A 397 -5.23 -36.49 128.64
CA PHE A 397 -4.10 -36.88 127.81
C PHE A 397 -4.49 -37.92 126.75
N LEU A 398 -5.28 -38.94 127.12
CA LEU A 398 -5.82 -39.94 126.20
C LEU A 398 -6.82 -39.33 125.21
N ASP A 399 -7.72 -38.46 125.68
CA ASP A 399 -8.72 -37.74 124.88
C ASP A 399 -8.03 -36.86 123.82
N ASN A 400 -7.08 -36.01 124.24
CA ASN A 400 -6.26 -35.18 123.34
C ASN A 400 -5.45 -36.04 122.34
N MET A 401 -4.96 -37.22 122.76
CA MET A 401 -4.24 -38.14 121.87
C MET A 401 -5.19 -38.77 120.84
N MET A 402 -6.44 -39.09 121.21
CA MET A 402 -7.46 -39.56 120.27
C MET A 402 -7.85 -38.48 119.28
N GLU A 403 -8.13 -37.26 119.73
CA GLU A 403 -8.41 -36.11 118.84
C GLU A 403 -7.25 -35.84 117.87
N HIS A 404 -6.02 -35.77 118.36
CA HIS A 404 -4.83 -35.62 117.54
C HIS A 404 -4.70 -36.74 116.50
N ASN A 405 -4.98 -38.00 116.87
CA ASN A 405 -4.92 -39.12 115.94
C ASN A 405 -6.05 -39.08 114.90
N ILE A 406 -7.26 -38.65 115.26
CA ILE A 406 -8.39 -38.43 114.33
C ILE A 406 -8.03 -37.33 113.34
N LEU A 407 -7.56 -36.17 113.82
CA LEU A 407 -7.08 -35.06 112.98
C LEU A 407 -5.92 -35.51 112.05
N LYS A 408 -5.01 -36.35 112.55
CA LYS A 408 -3.88 -36.90 111.76
C LYS A 408 -4.32 -37.92 110.70
N VAL A 409 -5.45 -38.60 110.87
CA VAL A 409 -6.09 -39.41 109.83
C VAL A 409 -6.79 -38.52 108.81
N GLU A 410 -7.53 -37.50 109.25
CA GLU A 410 -8.25 -36.60 108.35
C GLU A 410 -7.30 -35.74 107.48
N VAL A 411 -6.21 -35.23 108.07
CA VAL A 411 -5.11 -34.56 107.33
C VAL A 411 -4.45 -35.50 106.31
N ARG A 412 -4.46 -36.82 106.54
CA ARG A 412 -4.00 -37.80 105.54
C ARG A 412 -5.04 -37.97 104.44
N ARG A 413 -6.31 -38.20 104.79
CA ARG A 413 -7.42 -38.34 103.83
C ARG A 413 -7.53 -37.13 102.88
N VAL A 414 -7.40 -35.91 103.41
CA VAL A 414 -7.43 -34.67 102.61
C VAL A 414 -6.19 -34.53 101.73
N ARG A 415 -5.00 -34.90 102.22
CA ARG A 415 -3.75 -34.91 101.46
C ARG A 415 -3.81 -35.91 100.30
N ASP A 416 -4.27 -37.12 100.57
CA ASP A 416 -4.35 -38.18 99.56
C ASP A 416 -5.39 -37.83 98.50
N LEU A 417 -6.52 -37.22 98.89
CA LEU A 417 -7.49 -36.64 97.95
C LEU A 417 -6.89 -35.50 97.11
N LEU A 418 -6.08 -34.63 97.70
CA LEU A 418 -5.38 -33.54 97.00
C LEU A 418 -4.38 -34.08 95.98
N TYR A 419 -3.57 -35.08 96.32
CA TYR A 419 -2.65 -35.71 95.38
C TYR A 419 -3.38 -36.43 94.24
N ASN A 420 -4.41 -37.23 94.53
CA ASN A 420 -5.24 -37.85 93.49
C ASN A 420 -5.87 -36.81 92.54
N LYS A 421 -6.23 -35.62 93.05
CA LYS A 421 -6.69 -34.51 92.21
C LYS A 421 -5.57 -33.85 91.41
N ALA A 422 -4.40 -33.62 92.00
CA ALA A 422 -3.22 -33.11 91.29
C ALA A 422 -2.82 -34.04 90.13
N ASP A 423 -2.72 -35.35 90.37
CA ASP A 423 -2.42 -36.35 89.34
C ASP A 423 -3.48 -36.37 88.24
N SER A 424 -4.77 -36.25 88.59
CA SER A 424 -5.83 -36.14 87.59
C SER A 424 -5.68 -34.89 86.70
N VAL A 425 -5.33 -33.74 87.27
CA VAL A 425 -5.10 -32.48 86.53
C VAL A 425 -3.84 -32.59 85.66
N LEU A 426 -2.75 -33.16 86.17
CA LEU A 426 -1.53 -33.41 85.41
C LEU A 426 -1.77 -34.37 84.23
N SER A 427 -2.61 -35.40 84.41
CA SER A 427 -3.00 -36.32 83.34
C SER A 427 -3.85 -35.65 82.25
N LEU A 428 -4.74 -34.73 82.64
CA LEU A 428 -5.58 -33.96 81.73
C LEU A 428 -4.77 -32.91 80.96
N GLU A 429 -3.87 -32.19 81.63
CA GLU A 429 -2.97 -31.22 81.00
C GLU A 429 -2.01 -31.91 80.02
N LYS A 430 -1.44 -33.07 80.39
CA LYS A 430 -0.66 -33.91 79.46
C LYS A 430 -1.46 -34.34 78.24
N ARG A 431 -2.72 -34.77 78.41
CA ARG A 431 -3.61 -35.16 77.30
C ARG A 431 -3.99 -33.97 76.42
N LYS A 432 -4.21 -32.79 77.02
CA LYS A 432 -4.47 -31.52 76.32
C LYS A 432 -3.27 -31.13 75.45
N LEU A 433 -2.05 -31.15 76.00
CA LEU A 433 -0.82 -30.87 75.23
C LEU A 433 -0.63 -31.86 74.08
N GLN A 434 -0.84 -33.16 74.31
CA GLN A 434 -0.80 -34.18 73.25
C GLN A 434 -1.84 -33.94 72.14
N LEU A 435 -3.05 -33.49 72.49
CA LEU A 435 -4.08 -33.12 71.51
C LEU A 435 -3.71 -31.83 70.75
N GLN A 436 -3.13 -30.83 71.42
CA GLN A 436 -2.66 -29.60 70.76
C GLN A 436 -1.49 -29.88 69.80
N GLU A 437 -0.55 -30.74 70.17
CA GLU A 437 0.49 -31.23 69.25
C GLU A 437 -0.10 -31.98 68.05
N ALA A 438 -1.08 -32.86 68.28
CA ALA A 438 -1.71 -33.62 67.21
C ALA A 438 -2.51 -32.72 66.27
N MET A 439 -3.27 -31.74 66.79
CA MET A 439 -3.96 -30.73 66.00
C MET A 439 -2.98 -29.92 65.16
N LYS A 440 -1.91 -29.38 65.77
CA LYS A 440 -0.90 -28.62 65.04
C LYS A 440 -0.24 -29.45 63.92
N LYS A 441 0.11 -30.70 64.18
CA LYS A 441 0.65 -31.63 63.15
C LYS A 441 -0.35 -31.81 62.00
N ARG A 442 -1.65 -31.93 62.28
CA ARG A 442 -2.69 -31.99 61.23
C ARG A 442 -2.88 -30.66 60.49
N GLU A 443 -2.77 -29.52 61.17
CA GLU A 443 -2.82 -28.19 60.53
C GLU A 443 -1.63 -27.98 59.59
N ASP A 444 -0.42 -28.37 60.02
CA ASP A 444 0.80 -28.33 59.19
C ASP A 444 0.71 -29.33 58.01
N GLU A 445 0.21 -30.55 58.21
CA GLU A 445 -0.11 -31.50 57.13
C GLU A 445 -1.09 -30.90 56.10
N ILE A 446 -2.24 -30.39 56.55
CA ILE A 446 -3.28 -29.80 55.71
C ILE A 446 -2.74 -28.58 54.94
N LYS A 447 -1.88 -27.77 55.57
CA LYS A 447 -1.20 -26.66 54.93
C LYS A 447 -0.31 -27.13 53.77
N VAL A 448 0.53 -28.15 53.99
CA VAL A 448 1.38 -28.72 52.92
C VAL A 448 0.53 -29.32 51.79
N TYR A 449 -0.55 -30.04 52.09
CA TYR A 449 -1.48 -30.53 51.06
C TYR A 449 -2.14 -29.38 50.27
N LYS A 450 -2.54 -28.30 50.94
CA LYS A 450 -3.13 -27.11 50.30
C LYS A 450 -2.13 -26.37 49.40
N GLU A 451 -0.89 -26.22 49.85
CA GLU A 451 0.20 -25.60 49.06
C GLU A 451 0.54 -26.45 47.83
N MET A 452 0.63 -27.77 47.98
CA MET A 452 0.85 -28.71 46.87
C MET A 452 -0.30 -28.69 45.85
N LEU A 453 -1.57 -28.73 46.30
CA LEU A 453 -2.73 -28.60 45.42
C LEU A 453 -2.79 -27.24 44.72
N SER A 454 -2.43 -26.15 45.41
CA SER A 454 -2.36 -24.82 44.82
C SER A 454 -1.27 -24.71 43.75
N GLN A 455 -0.15 -25.43 43.93
CA GLN A 455 0.92 -25.49 42.92
C GLN A 455 0.51 -26.36 41.72
N GLN A 456 -0.17 -27.49 41.94
CA GLN A 456 -0.72 -28.34 40.86
C GLN A 456 -1.79 -27.61 40.03
N LEU A 457 -2.66 -26.83 40.70
CA LEU A 457 -3.61 -25.95 40.02
C LEU A 457 -2.87 -24.92 39.16
N LYS A 458 -1.82 -24.29 39.69
CA LYS A 458 -1.02 -23.29 38.97
C LYS A 458 -0.29 -23.85 37.75
N THR A 459 0.25 -25.07 37.81
CA THR A 459 0.88 -25.71 36.63
C THR A 459 -0.17 -26.09 35.58
N SER A 460 -1.32 -26.63 36.00
CA SER A 460 -2.44 -26.93 35.10
C SER A 460 -3.00 -25.67 34.42
N GLU A 461 -3.12 -24.56 35.16
CA GLU A 461 -3.50 -23.25 34.63
C GLU A 461 -2.50 -22.74 33.57
N GLN A 462 -1.20 -22.93 33.79
CA GLN A 462 -0.14 -22.59 32.83
C GLN A 462 -0.17 -23.48 31.58
N GLU A 463 -0.39 -24.78 31.72
CA GLU A 463 -0.57 -25.71 30.60
C GLU A 463 -1.82 -25.35 29.77
N ARG A 464 -2.95 -25.05 30.44
CA ARG A 464 -4.18 -24.57 29.80
C ARG A 464 -3.96 -23.27 29.03
N GLN A 465 -3.22 -22.32 29.59
CA GLN A 465 -2.85 -21.07 28.91
C GLN A 465 -1.97 -21.34 27.69
N LYS A 466 -0.94 -22.19 27.82
CA LYS A 466 -0.06 -22.59 26.69
C LYS A 466 -0.85 -23.24 25.55
N LEU A 467 -1.71 -24.22 25.86
CA LEU A 467 -2.58 -24.87 24.88
C LEU A 467 -3.56 -23.88 24.22
N SER A 468 -4.05 -22.87 24.96
CA SER A 468 -4.89 -21.81 24.38
C SER A 468 -4.13 -20.90 23.41
N VAL A 469 -2.83 -20.63 23.65
CA VAL A 469 -1.98 -19.89 22.70
C VAL A 469 -1.71 -20.72 21.46
N GLU A 470 -1.33 -21.99 21.63
CA GLU A 470 -1.13 -22.93 20.53
C GLU A 470 -2.39 -23.10 19.67
N LEU A 471 -3.58 -23.18 20.29
CA LEU A 471 -4.86 -23.21 19.58
C LEU A 471 -5.09 -21.93 18.77
N ASN A 472 -4.87 -20.75 19.36
CA ASN A 472 -5.04 -19.47 18.67
C ASN A 472 -4.07 -19.31 17.49
N GLU A 473 -2.83 -19.79 17.61
CA GLU A 473 -1.90 -19.86 16.47
C GLU A 473 -2.42 -20.78 15.35
N LYS A 474 -2.98 -21.95 15.68
CA LYS A 474 -3.53 -22.88 14.69
C LYS A 474 -4.75 -22.30 14.00
N LEU A 475 -5.63 -21.61 14.75
CA LEU A 475 -6.77 -20.88 14.20
C LEU A 475 -6.32 -19.75 13.26
N PHE A 476 -5.32 -18.96 13.64
CA PHE A 476 -4.75 -17.92 12.78
C PHE A 476 -4.12 -18.49 11.50
N LYS A 477 -3.43 -19.63 11.60
CA LYS A 477 -2.86 -20.35 10.43
C LYS A 477 -3.97 -20.90 9.51
N ILE A 478 -5.09 -21.38 10.06
CA ILE A 478 -6.27 -21.80 9.29
C ILE A 478 -6.95 -20.60 8.62
N ASP A 479 -7.17 -19.49 9.34
CA ASP A 479 -7.75 -18.25 8.79
C ASP A 479 -6.88 -17.66 7.66
N THR A 480 -5.56 -17.66 7.83
CA THR A 480 -4.60 -17.27 6.78
C THR A 480 -4.71 -18.17 5.55
N MET A 481 -4.89 -19.49 5.73
CA MET A 481 -5.06 -20.42 4.61
C MET A 481 -6.43 -20.28 3.95
N LYS A 482 -7.50 -20.03 4.71
CA LYS A 482 -8.84 -19.71 4.17
C LYS A 482 -8.79 -18.47 3.29
N LYS A 483 -8.24 -17.36 3.79
CA LYS A 483 -8.10 -16.10 3.04
C LYS A 483 -7.22 -16.26 1.80
N ARG A 484 -6.18 -17.08 1.85
CA ARG A 484 -5.38 -17.44 0.66
C ARG A 484 -6.19 -18.23 -0.36
N PHE A 485 -6.97 -19.22 0.08
CA PHE A 485 -7.84 -19.99 -0.81
C PHE A 485 -8.94 -19.11 -1.41
N GLU A 486 -9.58 -18.27 -0.61
CA GLU A 486 -10.60 -17.30 -1.02
C GLU A 486 -10.06 -16.30 -2.06
N VAL A 487 -8.89 -15.70 -1.83
CA VAL A 487 -8.22 -14.83 -2.82
C VAL A 487 -7.84 -15.60 -4.09
N VAL A 488 -7.36 -16.84 -3.97
CA VAL A 488 -7.04 -17.68 -5.16
C VAL A 488 -8.31 -18.00 -5.95
N SER A 489 -9.39 -18.41 -5.29
CA SER A 489 -10.69 -18.68 -5.94
C SER A 489 -11.26 -17.43 -6.59
N LEU A 490 -11.24 -16.27 -5.92
CA LEU A 490 -11.66 -14.99 -6.51
C LEU A 490 -10.77 -14.55 -7.68
N SER A 491 -9.49 -14.93 -7.70
CA SER A 491 -8.59 -14.68 -8.84
C SER A 491 -8.72 -15.71 -9.99
N LEU A 492 -9.35 -16.86 -9.73
CA LEU A 492 -9.71 -17.86 -10.74
C LEU A 492 -11.17 -17.71 -11.23
N ALA A 493 -12.00 -16.96 -10.51
CA ALA A 493 -13.34 -16.60 -10.92
C ALA A 493 -13.26 -15.65 -12.12
N ALA A 494 -13.53 -16.18 -13.32
CA ALA A 494 -13.65 -15.38 -14.53
C ALA A 494 -14.82 -14.38 -14.41
N PRO A 495 -14.76 -13.21 -15.07
CA PRO A 495 -15.82 -12.23 -15.02
C PRO A 495 -17.13 -12.78 -15.64
N GLU A 496 -18.20 -12.69 -14.84
CA GLU A 496 -19.63 -12.82 -15.19
C GLU A 496 -20.05 -13.86 -16.26
N GLY A 497 -20.59 -15.01 -15.81
CA GLY A 497 -21.55 -15.76 -16.63
C GLY A 497 -21.69 -17.27 -16.34
N GLU A 498 -20.59 -17.95 -16.06
CA GLU A 498 -20.58 -19.40 -15.77
C GLU A 498 -20.48 -19.65 -14.25
N GLU A 499 -21.00 -20.80 -13.76
CA GLU A 499 -20.96 -21.20 -12.34
C GLU A 499 -19.51 -21.33 -11.79
N GLU A 500 -19.34 -21.62 -10.49
CA GLU A 500 -18.03 -21.85 -9.85
C GLU A 500 -17.34 -23.14 -10.37
N GLN A 501 -16.85 -23.10 -11.60
CA GLN A 501 -16.37 -24.28 -12.31
C GLN A 501 -14.97 -24.66 -11.84
N SER A 502 -14.86 -25.83 -11.20
CA SER A 502 -13.61 -26.33 -10.63
C SER A 502 -12.48 -26.45 -11.67
N GLN A 503 -11.21 -26.42 -11.23
CA GLN A 503 -10.04 -26.39 -12.13
C GLN A 503 -9.99 -27.53 -13.17
N ALA A 504 -10.64 -28.67 -12.89
CA ALA A 504 -10.82 -29.77 -13.84
C ALA A 504 -11.66 -29.37 -15.08
N TYR A 505 -12.63 -28.47 -14.94
CA TYR A 505 -13.40 -27.91 -16.06
C TYR A 505 -12.51 -27.12 -17.01
N TYR A 506 -11.72 -26.16 -16.52
CA TYR A 506 -10.81 -25.37 -17.37
C TYR A 506 -9.79 -26.24 -18.11
N ILE A 507 -9.26 -27.29 -17.46
CA ILE A 507 -8.40 -28.30 -18.10
C ILE A 507 -9.17 -29.05 -19.21
N THR A 508 -10.45 -29.36 -18.99
CA THR A 508 -11.31 -30.06 -19.96
C THR A 508 -11.70 -29.17 -21.14
N LYS A 509 -12.08 -27.90 -20.89
CA LYS A 509 -12.42 -26.89 -21.90
C LYS A 509 -11.22 -26.63 -22.81
N ALA A 510 -10.04 -26.39 -22.23
CA ALA A 510 -8.79 -26.23 -22.98
C ALA A 510 -8.36 -27.50 -23.76
N ALA A 511 -8.66 -28.70 -23.25
CA ALA A 511 -8.42 -29.95 -23.97
C ALA A 511 -9.40 -30.15 -25.15
N GLN A 512 -10.68 -29.77 -24.98
CA GLN A 512 -11.69 -29.80 -26.03
C GLN A 512 -11.38 -28.79 -27.13
N GLU A 513 -11.12 -27.53 -26.79
CA GLU A 513 -10.70 -26.48 -27.74
C GLU A 513 -9.45 -26.87 -28.53
N LYS A 514 -8.46 -27.50 -27.87
CA LYS A 514 -7.25 -28.01 -28.53
C LYS A 514 -7.55 -29.12 -29.54
N GLU A 515 -8.45 -30.05 -29.23
CA GLU A 515 -8.83 -31.12 -30.17
C GLU A 515 -9.74 -30.59 -31.30
N GLU A 516 -10.61 -29.61 -31.03
CA GLU A 516 -11.34 -28.88 -32.07
C GLU A 516 -10.40 -28.14 -33.02
N LEU A 517 -9.41 -27.41 -32.50
CA LEU A 517 -8.40 -26.71 -33.30
C LEU A 517 -7.57 -27.69 -34.14
N LYS A 518 -7.28 -28.88 -33.59
CA LYS A 518 -6.62 -29.97 -34.32
C LYS A 518 -7.52 -30.52 -35.44
N GLN A 519 -8.81 -30.78 -35.20
CA GLN A 519 -9.75 -31.20 -36.26
C GLN A 519 -9.95 -30.12 -37.34
N LYS A 520 -9.99 -28.84 -36.95
CA LYS A 520 -9.99 -27.69 -37.88
C LYS A 520 -8.69 -27.67 -38.71
N GLY A 521 -7.55 -27.97 -38.11
CA GLY A 521 -6.26 -28.18 -38.78
C GLY A 521 -6.28 -29.35 -39.77
N ASP A 522 -6.67 -30.55 -39.33
CA ASP A 522 -6.77 -31.76 -40.17
C ASP A 522 -7.70 -31.54 -41.39
N GLY A 523 -8.79 -30.78 -41.20
CA GLY A 523 -9.71 -30.35 -42.26
C GLY A 523 -9.12 -29.34 -43.24
N LEU A 524 -8.30 -28.39 -42.76
CA LEU A 524 -7.54 -27.47 -43.63
C LEU A 524 -6.47 -28.22 -44.41
N ASP A 525 -5.75 -29.14 -43.79
CA ASP A 525 -4.77 -30.03 -44.43
C ASP A 525 -5.42 -30.91 -45.51
N ALA A 526 -6.62 -31.44 -45.27
CA ALA A 526 -7.39 -32.16 -46.28
C ALA A 526 -7.78 -31.25 -47.46
N LYS A 527 -8.11 -29.98 -47.19
CA LYS A 527 -8.40 -28.98 -48.23
C LYS A 527 -7.15 -28.59 -49.01
N ILE A 528 -5.99 -28.42 -48.36
CA ILE A 528 -4.69 -28.18 -48.98
C ILE A 528 -4.35 -29.32 -49.93
N ARG A 529 -4.37 -30.58 -49.45
CA ARG A 529 -4.12 -31.78 -50.28
C ARG A 529 -5.07 -31.86 -51.49
N LYS A 530 -6.34 -31.44 -51.36
CA LYS A 530 -7.27 -31.33 -52.50
C LYS A 530 -6.82 -30.27 -53.51
N THR A 531 -6.46 -29.07 -53.05
CA THR A 531 -5.95 -28.00 -53.94
C THR A 531 -4.59 -28.32 -54.57
N GLU A 532 -3.74 -29.11 -53.92
CA GLU A 532 -2.50 -29.63 -54.52
C GLU A 532 -2.79 -30.60 -55.66
N LEU A 533 -3.77 -31.49 -55.51
CA LEU A 533 -4.20 -32.41 -56.57
C LEU A 533 -4.85 -31.63 -57.74
N GLU A 534 -5.64 -30.61 -57.45
CA GLU A 534 -6.20 -29.69 -58.45
C GLU A 534 -5.10 -28.92 -59.19
N ASN A 535 -4.10 -28.39 -58.49
CA ASN A 535 -2.94 -27.75 -59.10
C ASN A 535 -2.16 -28.72 -59.99
N ARG A 536 -1.87 -29.95 -59.56
CA ARG A 536 -1.22 -30.98 -60.41
C ARG A 536 -2.06 -31.33 -61.64
N ALA A 537 -3.38 -31.36 -61.52
CA ALA A 537 -4.28 -31.57 -62.66
C ALA A 537 -4.26 -30.37 -63.65
N LEU A 538 -4.19 -29.15 -63.14
CA LEU A 538 -4.02 -27.93 -63.94
C LEU A 538 -2.63 -27.89 -64.61
N GLU A 539 -1.56 -28.22 -63.91
CA GLU A 539 -0.21 -28.35 -64.46
C GLU A 539 -0.15 -29.39 -65.59
N ASN A 540 -0.73 -30.58 -65.39
CA ASN A 540 -0.86 -31.60 -66.44
C ASN A 540 -1.68 -31.08 -67.64
N THR A 541 -2.75 -30.33 -67.39
CA THR A 541 -3.57 -29.71 -68.45
C THR A 541 -2.78 -28.66 -69.23
N VAL A 542 -1.99 -27.82 -68.53
CA VAL A 542 -1.09 -26.84 -69.14
C VAL A 542 0.05 -27.52 -69.92
N GLN A 543 0.61 -28.63 -69.43
CA GLN A 543 1.58 -29.43 -70.18
C GLN A 543 0.97 -30.03 -71.45
N LEU A 544 -0.23 -30.61 -71.37
CA LEU A 544 -0.96 -31.11 -72.56
C LEU A 544 -1.26 -29.99 -73.56
N PHE A 545 -1.71 -28.83 -73.09
CA PHE A 545 -1.99 -27.67 -73.93
C PHE A 545 -0.72 -27.09 -74.57
N ASN A 546 0.39 -27.04 -73.83
CA ASN A 546 1.71 -26.63 -74.35
C ASN A 546 2.30 -27.64 -75.33
N ASN A 547 2.15 -28.94 -75.09
CA ASN A 547 2.56 -30.00 -76.01
C ASN A 547 1.75 -29.94 -77.31
N SER A 548 0.43 -29.73 -77.21
CA SER A 548 -0.46 -29.54 -78.36
C SER A 548 -0.11 -28.26 -79.13
N ASN A 549 0.06 -27.13 -78.45
CA ASN A 549 0.51 -25.87 -79.06
C ASN A 549 1.92 -25.99 -79.68
N SER A 550 2.81 -26.80 -79.11
CA SER A 550 4.14 -27.09 -79.67
C SER A 550 4.02 -27.94 -80.95
N ALA A 551 3.12 -28.93 -80.97
CA ALA A 551 2.80 -29.70 -82.16
C ALA A 551 2.18 -28.83 -83.26
N PHE A 552 1.20 -27.96 -82.94
CA PHE A 552 0.64 -26.99 -83.88
C PHE A 552 1.70 -26.00 -84.38
N ARG A 553 2.58 -25.47 -83.52
CA ARG A 553 3.69 -24.59 -83.95
C ARG A 553 4.72 -25.30 -84.82
N LYS A 554 4.86 -26.63 -84.71
CA LYS A 554 5.72 -27.46 -85.57
C LYS A 554 5.04 -27.90 -86.87
N SER A 555 3.70 -27.94 -86.95
CA SER A 555 2.98 -28.14 -88.22
C SER A 555 2.75 -26.84 -88.99
N LEU A 556 2.75 -25.69 -88.30
CA LEU A 556 2.67 -24.34 -88.88
C LEU A 556 4.03 -23.63 -89.03
N SER A 557 5.14 -24.24 -88.60
CA SER A 557 6.48 -23.72 -88.93
C SER A 557 6.73 -23.84 -90.44
N LYS A 558 7.40 -22.83 -91.03
CA LYS A 558 7.74 -22.80 -92.46
C LYS A 558 8.28 -24.16 -92.94
N ALA A 559 7.85 -24.56 -94.14
CA ALA A 559 8.49 -25.63 -94.88
C ALA A 559 10.01 -25.39 -94.97
N ASN A 560 10.78 -26.47 -94.94
CA ASN A 560 12.24 -26.44 -94.85
C ASN A 560 12.84 -25.62 -96.00
N GLU A 561 13.92 -24.86 -95.76
CA GLU A 561 14.43 -23.86 -96.72
C GLU A 561 14.98 -24.48 -98.03
N SER A 562 15.10 -25.81 -98.08
CA SER A 562 15.43 -26.61 -99.27
C SER A 562 14.23 -27.02 -100.13
N SER A 563 12.98 -26.68 -99.75
CA SER A 563 11.77 -27.04 -100.50
C SER A 563 11.64 -26.20 -101.80
N PRO A 564 11.22 -26.79 -102.94
CA PRO A 564 11.14 -26.05 -104.21
C PRO A 564 10.20 -24.84 -104.15
N GLU A 565 9.11 -24.92 -103.38
CA GLU A 565 8.14 -23.83 -103.19
C GLU A 565 8.76 -22.63 -102.46
N PHE A 566 9.78 -22.86 -101.62
CA PHE A 566 10.49 -21.76 -100.94
C PHE A 566 11.42 -21.01 -101.89
N GLN A 567 12.06 -21.73 -102.82
CA GLN A 567 12.86 -21.10 -103.89
C GLN A 567 11.99 -20.35 -104.90
N GLU A 568 10.79 -20.86 -105.20
CA GLU A 568 9.80 -20.15 -106.01
C GLU A 568 9.28 -18.90 -105.29
N LYS A 569 8.94 -19.00 -104.01
CA LYS A 569 8.56 -17.86 -103.17
C LYS A 569 9.62 -16.74 -103.19
N LEU A 570 10.91 -17.07 -103.04
CA LEU A 570 11.99 -16.08 -103.09
C LEU A 570 12.09 -15.39 -104.46
N LYS A 571 11.87 -16.11 -105.57
CA LYS A 571 11.81 -15.51 -106.92
C LYS A 571 10.62 -14.57 -107.08
N LEU A 572 9.45 -14.94 -106.54
CA LEU A 572 8.25 -14.12 -106.56
C LEU A 572 8.37 -12.87 -105.65
N GLU A 573 9.03 -12.98 -104.50
CA GLU A 573 9.31 -11.84 -103.62
C GLU A 573 10.30 -10.84 -104.26
N GLU A 574 11.32 -11.33 -104.97
CA GLU A 574 12.24 -10.46 -105.71
C GLU A 574 11.55 -9.79 -106.93
N GLN A 575 10.69 -10.52 -107.65
CA GLN A 575 9.85 -9.93 -108.71
C GLN A 575 8.88 -8.88 -108.14
N LEU A 576 8.28 -9.13 -106.98
CA LEU A 576 7.44 -8.17 -106.27
C LEU A 576 8.25 -6.93 -105.88
N ARG A 577 9.48 -7.10 -105.36
CA ARG A 577 10.37 -5.99 -104.99
C ARG A 577 10.68 -5.08 -106.18
N VAL A 578 11.03 -5.66 -107.33
CA VAL A 578 11.26 -4.90 -108.58
C VAL A 578 9.98 -4.23 -109.09
N ALA A 579 8.83 -4.89 -108.99
CA ALA A 579 7.53 -4.30 -109.31
C ALA A 579 7.17 -3.13 -108.37
N GLU A 580 7.49 -3.23 -107.08
CA GLU A 580 7.30 -2.13 -106.12
C GLU A 580 8.26 -0.96 -106.38
N GLU A 581 9.54 -1.22 -106.68
CA GLU A 581 10.54 -0.18 -106.96
C GLU A 581 10.18 0.60 -108.23
N THR A 582 9.75 -0.11 -109.29
CA THR A 582 9.23 0.54 -110.51
C THR A 582 7.91 1.28 -110.26
N LEU A 583 7.01 0.76 -109.42
CA LEU A 583 5.78 1.45 -109.03
C LEU A 583 6.06 2.70 -108.17
N LYS A 584 7.06 2.67 -107.28
CA LYS A 584 7.55 3.82 -106.51
C LYS A 584 8.13 4.90 -107.45
N TYR A 585 8.89 4.50 -108.47
CA TYR A 585 9.37 5.42 -109.51
C TYR A 585 8.22 6.05 -110.32
N ARG A 586 7.24 5.26 -110.77
CA ARG A 586 6.05 5.77 -111.46
C ARG A 586 5.21 6.70 -110.58
N LYS A 587 5.09 6.44 -109.27
CA LYS A 587 4.43 7.36 -108.33
C LYS A 587 5.15 8.71 -108.22
N LYS A 588 6.49 8.75 -108.27
CA LYS A 588 7.23 10.03 -108.34
C LYS A 588 6.92 10.81 -109.62
N GLN A 589 6.97 10.16 -110.80
CA GLN A 589 6.58 10.80 -112.07
C GLN A 589 5.15 11.36 -112.02
N VAL A 590 4.21 10.65 -111.38
CA VAL A 590 2.82 11.14 -111.21
C VAL A 590 2.76 12.33 -110.25
N GLN A 591 3.55 12.38 -109.18
CA GLN A 591 3.61 13.54 -108.28
C GLN A 591 4.23 14.77 -108.94
N GLU A 592 5.27 14.61 -109.75
CA GLU A 592 5.88 15.69 -110.54
C GLU A 592 4.85 16.27 -111.53
N LEU A 593 4.18 15.41 -112.31
CA LEU A 593 3.11 15.83 -113.22
C LEU A 593 1.89 16.44 -112.51
N GLN A 594 1.60 16.04 -111.27
CA GLN A 594 0.54 16.68 -110.46
C GLN A 594 0.94 18.09 -110.00
N GLN A 595 2.21 18.34 -109.70
CA GLN A 595 2.70 19.69 -109.37
C GLN A 595 2.65 20.61 -110.59
N ASP A 596 3.07 20.14 -111.77
CA ASP A 596 2.95 20.89 -113.04
C ASP A 596 1.49 21.25 -113.36
N LEU A 597 0.56 20.30 -113.19
CA LEU A 597 -0.87 20.56 -113.36
C LEU A 597 -1.40 21.57 -112.34
N GLN A 598 -0.91 21.57 -111.10
CA GLN A 598 -1.32 22.51 -110.07
C GLN A 598 -0.88 23.95 -110.38
N VAL A 599 0.30 24.14 -110.98
CA VAL A 599 0.73 25.43 -111.53
C VAL A 599 -0.22 25.90 -112.65
N ILE A 600 -0.58 25.00 -113.58
CA ILE A 600 -1.50 25.32 -114.69
C ILE A 600 -2.91 25.71 -114.20
N VAL A 601 -3.38 25.16 -113.08
CA VAL A 601 -4.67 25.55 -112.47
C VAL A 601 -4.62 27.00 -111.97
N ILE A 602 -3.55 27.41 -111.28
CA ILE A 602 -3.40 28.79 -110.75
C ILE A 602 -3.46 29.83 -111.89
N TYR A 603 -2.80 29.55 -113.02
CA TYR A 603 -2.90 30.42 -114.20
C TYR A 603 -4.32 30.50 -114.78
N LYS A 604 -5.09 29.41 -114.76
CA LYS A 604 -6.49 29.40 -115.24
C LYS A 604 -7.44 30.17 -114.32
N GLU A 605 -7.21 30.14 -113.01
CA GLU A 605 -7.96 30.98 -112.05
C GLU A 605 -7.77 32.46 -112.35
N LEU A 606 -6.51 32.91 -112.50
CA LEU A 606 -6.17 34.31 -112.75
C LEU A 606 -6.74 34.84 -114.09
N GLU A 607 -6.88 33.97 -115.10
CA GLU A 607 -7.51 34.35 -116.37
C GLU A 607 -9.05 34.46 -116.30
N LYS A 608 -9.72 33.72 -115.39
CA LYS A 608 -11.17 33.87 -115.16
C LYS A 608 -11.52 35.24 -114.58
N ASP A 609 -10.73 35.74 -113.63
CA ASP A 609 -10.99 37.04 -112.99
C ASP A 609 -10.92 38.21 -113.98
N LYS A 610 -9.95 38.18 -114.90
CA LYS A 610 -9.87 39.14 -116.03
C LYS A 610 -11.12 39.09 -116.91
N ILE A 611 -11.70 37.90 -117.14
CA ILE A 611 -12.93 37.74 -117.93
C ILE A 611 -14.15 38.29 -117.17
N ILE A 612 -14.23 38.09 -115.84
CA ILE A 612 -15.29 38.65 -115.00
C ILE A 612 -15.25 40.19 -115.03
N GLN A 613 -14.06 40.79 -114.87
CA GLN A 613 -13.87 42.23 -114.97
C GLN A 613 -14.31 42.78 -116.34
N LYS A 614 -13.87 42.16 -117.45
CA LYS A 614 -14.28 42.56 -118.81
C LYS A 614 -15.78 42.45 -119.05
N ARG A 615 -16.44 41.40 -118.55
CA ARG A 615 -17.92 41.25 -118.62
C ARG A 615 -18.65 42.36 -117.87
N SER A 616 -18.14 42.78 -116.71
CA SER A 616 -18.72 43.91 -115.95
C SER A 616 -18.67 45.24 -116.70
N LEU A 617 -17.62 45.48 -117.49
CA LEU A 617 -17.45 46.68 -118.30
C LEU A 617 -18.41 46.68 -119.51
N ILE A 618 -18.54 45.54 -120.20
CA ILE A 618 -19.48 45.37 -121.31
C ILE A 618 -20.91 45.68 -120.85
N SER A 619 -21.32 45.18 -119.68
CA SER A 619 -22.67 45.43 -119.13
C SER A 619 -22.98 46.91 -118.89
N LYS A 620 -21.97 47.74 -118.59
CA LYS A 620 -22.14 49.21 -118.48
C LYS A 620 -22.37 49.83 -119.86
N LEU A 621 -21.51 49.51 -120.84
CA LEU A 621 -21.60 50.03 -122.21
C LEU A 621 -22.93 49.64 -122.90
N SER A 622 -23.45 48.42 -122.67
CA SER A 622 -24.76 48.03 -123.20
C SER A 622 -25.92 48.88 -122.66
N LYS A 623 -25.85 49.37 -121.41
CA LYS A 623 -26.86 50.28 -120.84
C LYS A 623 -26.73 51.69 -121.42
N GLU A 624 -25.50 52.15 -121.63
CA GLU A 624 -25.19 53.42 -122.31
C GLU A 624 -25.87 53.47 -123.70
N ILE A 625 -25.62 52.42 -124.52
CA ILE A 625 -26.16 52.27 -125.88
C ILE A 625 -27.68 52.26 -125.89
N ALA A 626 -28.33 51.54 -124.96
CA ALA A 626 -29.79 51.53 -124.86
C ALA A 626 -30.37 52.93 -124.61
N SER A 627 -29.71 53.74 -123.76
CA SER A 627 -30.13 55.12 -123.49
C SER A 627 -29.92 56.07 -124.69
N GLN A 628 -28.91 55.80 -125.53
CA GLN A 628 -28.66 56.55 -126.77
C GLN A 628 -29.72 56.22 -127.82
N GLN A 629 -30.04 54.95 -128.04
CA GLN A 629 -31.06 54.54 -129.00
C GLN A 629 -32.43 55.15 -128.68
N GLU A 630 -32.84 55.16 -127.42
CA GLU A 630 -34.12 55.73 -127.01
C GLU A 630 -34.19 57.27 -127.25
N LYS A 631 -33.05 57.98 -127.27
CA LYS A 631 -32.99 59.39 -127.71
C LYS A 631 -33.19 59.53 -129.21
N ILE A 632 -32.54 58.68 -130.01
CA ILE A 632 -32.65 58.65 -131.48
C ILE A 632 -34.10 58.34 -131.89
N ASP A 633 -34.76 57.37 -131.24
CA ASP A 633 -36.14 56.97 -131.51
C ASP A 633 -37.16 58.08 -131.21
N ARG A 634 -36.83 59.02 -130.30
CA ARG A 634 -37.65 60.22 -130.03
C ARG A 634 -37.43 61.31 -131.08
N ALA A 635 -36.17 61.57 -131.45
CA ALA A 635 -35.82 62.59 -132.45
C ALA A 635 -36.35 62.23 -133.86
N THR A 636 -36.16 60.98 -134.29
CA THR A 636 -36.63 60.48 -135.60
C THR A 636 -38.16 60.55 -135.73
N LYS A 637 -38.91 60.25 -134.67
CA LYS A 637 -40.37 60.40 -134.64
C LYS A 637 -40.80 61.87 -134.86
N GLN A 638 -40.15 62.83 -134.19
CA GLN A 638 -40.42 64.26 -134.39
C GLN A 638 -40.07 64.73 -135.81
N SER A 639 -38.88 64.37 -136.32
CA SER A 639 -38.49 64.69 -137.70
C SER A 639 -39.53 64.16 -138.71
N SER A 640 -39.94 62.89 -138.58
CA SER A 640 -40.96 62.28 -139.46
C SER A 640 -42.35 62.94 -139.41
N LYS A 641 -42.64 63.75 -138.38
CA LYS A 641 -43.87 64.54 -138.27
C LYS A 641 -43.74 65.85 -139.04
N LEU A 642 -42.62 66.56 -138.86
CA LEU A 642 -42.30 67.79 -139.59
C LEU A 642 -42.22 67.54 -141.11
N THR A 643 -41.60 66.44 -141.54
CA THR A 643 -41.58 66.03 -142.97
C THR A 643 -43.00 65.86 -143.54
N ARG A 644 -43.94 65.34 -142.74
CA ARG A 644 -45.35 65.18 -143.18
C ARG A 644 -46.09 66.50 -143.23
N GLU A 645 -45.84 67.40 -142.28
CA GLU A 645 -46.43 68.75 -142.28
C GLU A 645 -45.93 69.57 -143.49
N ILE A 646 -44.62 69.58 -143.78
CA ILE A 646 -44.03 70.26 -144.96
C ILE A 646 -44.66 69.75 -146.27
N ARG A 647 -44.69 68.42 -146.48
CA ARG A 647 -45.27 67.80 -147.69
C ARG A 647 -46.79 68.07 -147.83
N SER A 648 -47.51 68.26 -146.73
CA SER A 648 -48.94 68.58 -146.77
C SER A 648 -49.21 70.01 -147.24
N VAL A 649 -48.35 70.98 -146.90
CA VAL A 649 -48.53 72.39 -147.25
C VAL A 649 -48.23 72.68 -148.72
N GLN A 650 -47.19 72.04 -149.28
CA GLN A 650 -46.82 72.21 -150.70
C GLN A 650 -47.59 71.27 -151.66
N ASN A 651 -48.53 70.47 -151.16
CA ASN A 651 -49.47 69.62 -151.91
C ASN A 651 -48.85 68.79 -153.06
N THR A 652 -47.62 68.30 -152.85
CA THR A 652 -46.82 67.57 -153.85
C THR A 652 -46.26 66.28 -153.25
N ARG A 653 -46.14 65.23 -154.08
CA ARG A 653 -45.79 63.87 -153.63
C ARG A 653 -44.30 63.50 -153.80
N SER A 654 -43.49 64.45 -154.25
CA SER A 654 -42.05 64.33 -154.53
C SER A 654 -41.24 65.22 -153.59
N GLU A 655 -40.00 64.83 -153.28
CA GLU A 655 -39.14 65.59 -152.34
C GLU A 655 -38.92 67.04 -152.74
N THR A 656 -39.23 67.93 -151.81
CA THR A 656 -39.18 69.39 -151.99
C THR A 656 -37.73 69.90 -152.02
N PHE A 657 -37.52 71.18 -152.36
CA PHE A 657 -36.16 71.74 -152.43
C PHE A 657 -35.53 71.88 -151.04
N GLU A 658 -36.36 72.20 -150.05
CA GLU A 658 -36.00 72.35 -148.64
C GLU A 658 -35.59 71.01 -148.02
N GLU A 659 -36.28 69.91 -148.34
CA GLU A 659 -35.88 68.56 -147.91
C GLU A 659 -34.50 68.16 -148.47
N LYS A 660 -34.15 68.65 -149.66
CA LYS A 660 -32.84 68.37 -150.29
C LYS A 660 -31.73 69.22 -149.68
N ASP A 661 -31.98 70.48 -149.34
CA ASP A 661 -30.99 71.30 -148.61
C ASP A 661 -30.78 70.81 -147.16
N ILE A 662 -31.83 70.35 -146.48
CA ILE A 662 -31.72 69.71 -145.15
C ILE A 662 -30.80 68.48 -145.24
N LYS A 663 -31.07 67.53 -146.14
CA LYS A 663 -30.19 66.36 -146.36
C LYS A 663 -28.75 66.75 -146.72
N LEU A 664 -28.56 67.84 -147.46
CA LEU A 664 -27.23 68.33 -147.85
C LEU A 664 -26.49 69.01 -146.68
N LYS A 665 -27.20 69.57 -145.69
CA LYS A 665 -26.62 69.97 -144.40
C LYS A 665 -26.28 68.75 -143.54
N GLU A 666 -27.20 67.78 -143.40
CA GLU A 666 -26.96 66.54 -142.66
C GLU A 666 -25.72 65.80 -143.18
N LEU A 667 -25.52 65.69 -144.50
CA LEU A 667 -24.31 65.13 -145.12
C LEU A 667 -23.04 65.93 -144.82
N LYS A 668 -23.10 67.26 -144.76
CA LYS A 668 -21.94 68.11 -144.41
C LYS A 668 -21.56 67.99 -142.93
N GLU A 669 -22.54 67.85 -142.04
CA GLU A 669 -22.31 67.62 -140.61
C GLU A 669 -21.84 66.18 -140.33
N PHE A 670 -22.36 65.19 -141.07
CA PHE A 670 -21.89 63.81 -141.02
C PHE A 670 -20.42 63.68 -141.43
N ASN A 671 -19.99 64.33 -142.53
CA ASN A 671 -18.58 64.35 -142.91
C ASN A 671 -17.71 65.03 -141.85
N LYS A 672 -18.12 66.16 -141.27
CA LYS A 672 -17.42 66.78 -140.13
C LYS A 672 -17.31 65.86 -138.91
N SER A 673 -18.32 65.03 -138.67
CA SER A 673 -18.31 64.04 -137.59
C SER A 673 -17.29 62.91 -137.86
N ILE A 674 -17.21 62.44 -139.11
CA ILE A 674 -16.18 61.48 -139.55
C ILE A 674 -14.77 62.11 -139.44
N ASP A 675 -14.58 63.34 -139.89
CA ASP A 675 -13.29 64.05 -139.76
C ASP A 675 -12.89 64.20 -138.28
N GLY A 676 -13.85 64.40 -137.38
CA GLY A 676 -13.65 64.39 -135.93
C GLY A 676 -13.19 63.03 -135.39
N MET A 677 -13.96 61.98 -135.65
CA MET A 677 -13.63 60.60 -135.20
C MET A 677 -12.30 60.10 -135.78
N LEU A 678 -11.96 60.49 -137.02
CA LEU A 678 -10.70 60.10 -137.65
C LEU A 678 -9.50 60.72 -136.94
N ASN A 679 -9.60 62.00 -136.51
CA ASN A 679 -8.57 62.64 -135.71
C ASN A 679 -8.44 62.02 -134.31
N GLU A 680 -9.55 61.68 -133.64
CA GLU A 680 -9.54 61.04 -132.32
C GLU A 680 -8.82 59.67 -132.37
N VAL A 681 -9.10 58.86 -133.40
CA VAL A 681 -8.41 57.58 -133.65
C VAL A 681 -6.92 57.77 -134.04
N MET A 682 -6.53 58.92 -134.58
CA MET A 682 -5.14 59.27 -134.91
C MET A 682 -4.32 59.77 -133.70
N GLU A 683 -4.95 60.14 -132.59
CA GLU A 683 -4.29 60.40 -131.30
C GLU A 683 -4.11 59.08 -130.51
N ASP A 684 -5.16 58.25 -130.43
CA ASP A 684 -5.17 57.02 -129.62
C ASP A 684 -4.20 55.90 -130.09
N LYS A 685 -3.79 55.91 -131.37
CA LYS A 685 -2.90 54.87 -131.94
C LYS A 685 -1.85 55.45 -132.91
N PRO A 686 -0.63 55.77 -132.45
CA PRO A 686 0.40 56.41 -133.28
C PRO A 686 0.85 55.55 -134.48
N ASP A 687 0.83 54.23 -134.36
CA ASP A 687 1.15 53.33 -135.49
C ASP A 687 0.21 53.56 -136.68
N LEU A 688 -1.09 53.73 -136.41
CA LEU A 688 -2.11 53.93 -137.44
C LEU A 688 -2.02 55.32 -138.07
N ARG A 689 -1.65 56.34 -137.27
CA ARG A 689 -1.35 57.70 -137.74
C ARG A 689 -0.30 57.68 -138.85
N SER A 690 0.79 56.92 -138.66
CA SER A 690 1.88 56.79 -139.66
C SER A 690 1.44 56.13 -140.99
N VAL A 691 0.39 55.31 -140.95
CA VAL A 691 -0.18 54.65 -142.13
C VAL A 691 -1.19 55.57 -142.84
N LEU A 692 -2.06 56.24 -142.10
CA LEU A 692 -3.03 57.20 -142.65
C LEU A 692 -2.33 58.44 -143.24
N GLU A 693 -1.34 59.00 -142.55
CA GLU A 693 -0.53 60.12 -143.09
C GLU A 693 0.16 59.71 -144.41
N LYS A 694 0.67 58.48 -144.53
CA LYS A 694 1.20 57.96 -145.81
C LYS A 694 0.15 57.94 -146.93
N TYR A 695 -1.06 57.45 -146.66
CA TYR A 695 -2.12 57.42 -147.68
C TYR A 695 -2.61 58.83 -148.04
N PHE A 696 -2.72 59.77 -147.09
CA PHE A 696 -3.08 61.16 -147.39
C PHE A 696 -1.98 61.89 -148.18
N LEU A 697 -0.70 61.70 -147.86
CA LEU A 697 0.42 62.21 -148.67
C LEU A 697 0.44 61.66 -150.09
N GLN A 698 -0.10 60.46 -150.32
CA GLN A 698 -0.18 59.84 -151.65
C GLN A 698 -1.28 60.46 -152.55
N VAL A 699 -2.14 61.34 -152.03
CA VAL A 699 -3.31 61.90 -152.75
C VAL A 699 -3.22 63.44 -152.95
N GLN A 700 -2.18 64.13 -152.48
CA GLN A 700 -2.12 65.62 -152.53
C GLN A 700 -0.97 66.24 -153.36
N LYS A 701 -1.01 65.99 -154.67
CA LYS A 701 -0.43 66.80 -155.77
C LYS A 701 -1.53 66.87 -156.84
N GLN A 702 -2.06 68.01 -157.31
CA GLN A 702 -1.77 69.45 -157.24
C GLN A 702 -3.14 70.21 -157.33
N LEU A 703 -3.38 71.50 -157.00
CA LEU A 703 -2.61 72.60 -156.38
C LEU A 703 -3.59 73.67 -155.78
N THR A 704 -3.49 74.00 -154.48
CA THR A 704 -3.48 75.41 -153.92
C THR A 704 -4.66 76.42 -154.19
N PRO A 705 -4.62 77.70 -153.73
CA PRO A 705 -4.73 78.10 -152.31
C PRO A 705 -5.60 79.37 -151.99
N VAL A 706 -6.41 79.35 -150.93
CA VAL A 706 -6.86 80.53 -150.14
C VAL A 706 -7.13 80.01 -148.70
N LEU A 707 -6.43 80.36 -147.60
CA LEU A 707 -6.23 81.66 -146.90
C LEU A 707 -7.56 82.17 -146.25
N LEU A 708 -7.67 82.70 -145.03
CA LEU A 708 -6.82 82.96 -143.85
C LEU A 708 -7.75 82.81 -142.59
N LEU A 709 -7.36 82.20 -141.46
CA LEU A 709 -6.47 82.67 -140.38
C LEU A 709 -7.06 83.70 -139.38
N SER A 710 -7.54 83.22 -138.24
CA SER A 710 -7.35 83.84 -136.90
C SER A 710 -7.52 82.73 -135.84
N LEU A 711 -6.61 82.41 -134.91
CA LEU A 711 -5.67 83.15 -134.05
C LEU A 711 -6.33 83.98 -132.93
N CYS A 712 -6.42 83.37 -131.74
CA CYS A 712 -5.95 83.99 -130.50
C CYS A 712 -5.45 82.93 -129.50
N CYS A 713 -4.55 83.31 -128.59
CA CYS A 713 -3.62 82.41 -127.91
C CYS A 713 -4.00 82.06 -126.45
N ARG A 714 -3.63 80.85 -126.01
CA ARG A 714 -3.00 80.44 -124.72
C ARG A 714 -3.32 78.95 -124.46
N SER A 715 -2.40 78.01 -124.24
CA SER A 715 -1.13 77.96 -123.48
C SER A 715 -1.30 77.91 -121.96
N PRO A 716 -0.61 76.99 -121.24
CA PRO A 716 -0.59 75.54 -121.51
C PRO A 716 -0.71 74.65 -120.24
N ALA A 717 -0.90 73.35 -120.46
CA ALA A 717 -0.47 72.23 -119.60
C ALA A 717 -0.79 72.25 -118.09
N SER A 718 -1.91 71.60 -117.76
CA SER A 718 -2.10 70.71 -116.60
C SER A 718 -0.93 70.49 -115.61
N SER A 719 -1.08 71.02 -114.40
CA SER A 719 -0.61 70.36 -113.17
C SER A 719 -1.55 69.17 -112.86
N ALA A 720 -1.16 68.04 -112.27
CA ALA A 720 -0.55 67.84 -110.94
C ALA A 720 -1.37 68.55 -109.82
N SER A 721 -1.71 67.94 -108.68
CA SER A 721 -1.32 66.66 -108.05
C SER A 721 -2.51 66.15 -107.19
N SER A 722 -2.54 64.96 -106.57
CA SER A 722 -1.60 64.50 -105.54
C SER A 722 -1.46 62.95 -105.41
N SER A 723 -0.20 62.52 -105.38
CA SER A 723 0.27 61.38 -104.57
C SER A 723 0.59 61.93 -103.14
N PRO A 724 0.98 61.16 -102.08
CA PRO A 724 1.87 60.00 -102.16
C PRO A 724 1.78 58.92 -101.04
N ARG A 725 2.70 57.93 -101.12
CA ARG A 725 3.66 57.39 -100.09
C ARG A 725 3.33 57.35 -98.57
N ALA A 726 3.93 56.48 -97.74
CA ALA A 726 4.71 55.22 -97.88
C ALA A 726 5.17 54.68 -96.48
N SER A 727 6.12 53.72 -96.49
CA SER A 727 7.06 53.27 -95.43
C SER A 727 6.57 52.14 -94.49
N SER A 728 7.42 51.23 -93.95
CA SER A 728 8.86 50.93 -94.15
C SER A 728 9.08 49.41 -93.94
N LEU A 729 9.70 48.62 -94.82
CA LEU A 729 11.15 48.33 -94.93
C LEU A 729 11.93 48.21 -93.59
N HIS A 730 12.43 46.99 -93.27
CA HIS A 730 13.86 46.63 -93.40
C HIS A 730 14.19 45.12 -93.24
N SER A 731 15.38 44.72 -93.69
CA SER A 731 16.06 43.39 -93.57
C SER A 731 17.18 43.45 -92.47
N PRO A 732 18.02 42.42 -92.12
CA PRO A 732 18.60 41.24 -92.86
C PRO A 732 18.44 39.86 -92.11
N VAL A 733 18.89 38.64 -92.47
CA VAL A 733 19.90 38.04 -93.41
C VAL A 733 21.34 37.95 -92.81
N LEU A 734 22.04 36.83 -92.52
CA LEU A 734 21.98 35.35 -92.76
C LEU A 734 22.08 34.54 -91.40
N ASN A 735 22.64 33.33 -91.15
CA ASN A 735 23.40 32.30 -91.92
C ASN A 735 23.46 30.87 -91.29
N THR A 736 23.93 29.87 -92.07
CA THR A 736 24.56 28.55 -91.76
C THR A 736 24.20 27.65 -90.55
N VAL A 737 23.65 26.45 -90.88
CA VAL A 737 24.06 25.06 -90.48
C VAL A 737 24.37 24.73 -88.99
N ASP A 738 23.61 23.82 -88.36
CA ASP A 738 23.97 22.38 -88.22
C ASP A 738 22.80 21.50 -87.67
N LEU A 739 23.05 20.18 -87.52
CA LEU A 739 22.21 19.08 -87.03
C LEU A 739 21.81 19.19 -85.54
N GLY A 740 20.72 18.54 -85.12
CA GLY A 740 20.49 18.24 -83.70
C GLY A 740 19.08 17.77 -83.30
N LEU A 741 19.01 16.61 -82.64
CA LEU A 741 17.79 16.02 -82.04
C LEU A 741 17.14 16.95 -80.98
N GLY A 742 15.81 16.89 -80.89
CA GLY A 742 15.03 17.73 -79.95
C GLY A 742 15.05 17.28 -78.49
N LEU A 743 14.74 18.22 -77.60
CA LEU A 743 14.69 18.05 -76.14
C LEU A 743 13.32 18.47 -75.56
N THR A 744 12.84 17.64 -74.62
CA THR A 744 12.25 17.97 -73.28
C THR A 744 11.86 19.44 -72.97
N THR A 745 10.79 19.77 -72.22
CA THR A 745 10.05 19.02 -71.18
C THR A 745 8.72 19.70 -70.75
N THR A 746 7.90 18.98 -69.94
CA THR A 746 6.93 19.47 -68.92
C THR A 746 5.58 20.12 -69.31
N SER A 747 4.56 19.79 -68.50
CA SER A 747 3.12 20.15 -68.51
C SER A 747 2.80 21.46 -67.72
N PRO A 748 1.55 21.90 -67.40
CA PRO A 748 0.17 21.35 -67.57
C PRO A 748 -0.76 22.34 -68.37
N PRO A 749 -1.89 22.98 -67.93
CA PRO A 749 -3.05 22.61 -67.07
C PRO A 749 -4.50 23.03 -67.54
N LEU A 750 -5.52 22.18 -67.26
CA LEU A 750 -6.94 22.54 -66.87
C LEU A 750 -7.84 23.34 -67.91
N THR A 751 -9.20 23.38 -67.94
CA THR A 751 -10.32 22.76 -67.16
C THR A 751 -11.70 22.77 -67.90
N THR A 752 -12.44 21.65 -67.84
CA THR A 752 -13.92 21.44 -67.65
C THR A 752 -15.08 22.32 -68.24
N SER A 753 -16.00 21.62 -68.94
CA SER A 753 -17.48 21.55 -68.71
C SER A 753 -18.53 22.57 -69.26
N ARG A 754 -19.78 22.07 -69.37
CA ARG A 754 -21.10 22.72 -69.63
C ARG A 754 -22.22 21.73 -69.22
N CYS A 755 -23.47 22.10 -68.85
CA CYS A 755 -24.00 23.36 -68.30
C CYS A 755 -25.47 23.22 -67.80
N SER A 756 -25.75 23.48 -66.51
CA SER A 756 -27.05 23.92 -65.94
C SER A 756 -26.93 24.06 -64.40
N SER A 757 -27.59 24.99 -63.69
CA SER A 757 -28.29 26.23 -64.09
C SER A 757 -28.55 27.13 -62.84
N SER A 758 -28.49 28.47 -63.01
CA SER A 758 -28.93 29.54 -62.06
C SER A 758 -28.27 29.62 -60.66
N ALA A 759 -28.16 30.78 -59.98
CA ALA A 759 -28.10 32.20 -60.39
C ALA A 759 -27.66 33.08 -59.19
N SER A 760 -27.09 34.28 -59.44
CA SER A 760 -27.10 35.53 -58.62
C SER A 760 -27.05 35.52 -57.06
N SER A 761 -26.35 36.42 -56.35
CA SER A 761 -25.38 37.47 -56.73
C SER A 761 -24.77 38.15 -55.48
N THR A 762 -23.72 38.97 -55.70
CA THR A 762 -23.34 40.19 -54.94
C THR A 762 -22.89 40.16 -53.45
N SER A 763 -21.64 40.60 -53.29
CA SER A 763 -21.14 41.63 -52.35
C SER A 763 -20.85 41.37 -50.86
N SER A 764 -19.55 41.54 -50.56
CA SER A 764 -18.94 42.42 -49.54
C SER A 764 -18.73 41.98 -48.07
N SER A 765 -17.58 42.45 -47.58
CA SER A 765 -17.23 42.88 -46.21
C SER A 765 -17.05 41.86 -45.06
N SER A 766 -15.76 41.74 -44.67
CA SER A 766 -15.23 41.91 -43.31
C SER A 766 -15.52 40.91 -42.17
N SER A 767 -14.40 40.31 -41.72
CA SER A 767 -13.90 40.31 -40.33
C SER A 767 -14.32 39.24 -39.30
N SER A 768 -13.28 38.81 -38.56
CA SER A 768 -13.25 38.64 -37.11
C SER A 768 -13.99 37.50 -36.37
N SER A 769 -13.13 36.64 -35.80
CA SER A 769 -13.04 36.35 -34.35
C SER A 769 -13.88 35.25 -33.69
N ARG A 770 -13.19 34.51 -32.77
CA ARG A 770 -13.69 33.58 -31.72
C ARG A 770 -14.30 32.27 -32.27
N LYS A 771 -14.04 31.08 -31.71
CA LYS A 771 -13.16 30.62 -30.61
C LYS A 771 -13.36 31.26 -29.22
N LEU A 772 -14.24 30.65 -28.42
CA LEU A 772 -14.44 30.69 -26.96
C LEU A 772 -15.56 29.64 -26.70
N LYS A 773 -15.64 28.86 -25.62
CA LYS A 773 -14.81 28.69 -24.40
C LYS A 773 -15.13 27.32 -23.76
N ASN A 774 -14.45 27.00 -22.65
CA ASN A 774 -14.79 26.14 -21.50
C ASN A 774 -13.66 25.12 -21.19
N LEU A 775 -13.25 24.83 -19.95
CA LEU A 775 -13.66 25.35 -18.62
C LEU A 775 -15.16 25.41 -18.33
#